data_AF-A0A9W3CH57-F1
#
_entry.id   AF-A0A9W3CH57-F1
#
_cell.length_a   1.000
_cell.length_b   1.000
_cell.length_c   1.000
_cell.angle_alpha   90.00
_cell.angle_beta   90.00
_cell.angle_gamma   90.00
#
_symmetry.space_group_name_H-M   'P 1'
#
loop_
_entity.id
_entity.type
_entity.pdbx_description
1 polymer ?
#
loop_
_entity_poly.entity_id
_entity_poly.type
_entity_poly.pdbx_seq_one_letter_code
_entity_poly.pdbx_strand_id
1 'polypeptide(L)'
;MVEKSWVHLNIADPGYERGAREFVTCVGAYIAESELIICTCADCSNVDRHSAGVVFDHLVTRGMDLSYKLREDWYHHGEVVSGAGCRSDASDRNKEILGLYQAAEFLDEYFVRQRDVSEVAEGEDKEEDEFLAMLADAETPLYPSCANHSKLSVIVSLFRIKTESGWSDMSFDRLLETLPQMLPEDNVLHTSLYEVKRFLKSFYIGYEKIHACVNDCCLFRKELEKLDNCPKCNASRWKINMRTGDVKKGIPPKVLRYFPIIPLLKRMFRSEDMAKDLRWHFSNKSTDGKSRHPVDSVTWDQMNDKYPSFAAEERNLRLGLSTDGFNPFSMKNVNYSCWPVLLVNYNMSPEKCMKEENIMLSLLIPGPTQPGNNIDVYLAPLIEDLNLLWEKGEVTYDAFRCKVKAGKMGCPGCGKNTDSMWLSNCRKHVYMSHQKGLPPRHAYRGKKSWFDAKAEYGRKGRIMSGRNISQILRNYKNEFGNVKITGNKRKMKEAVGSESNTDDESSESKEEEEAVDEEELSRWKKRSIFLKLPYWEELPVRHNLDVMHVERNVAASLVATLLHCGKSKDGLNARKDLELLGIRKDLHPQPRGKRTYLPPAPWSLSSKEKKVFCKRLFDFRGPDGYCSNISRCVKLEEWLLPKGVRIAIGRLCAFFRHLCQRVIDREKISVMETEIVETLCMFERVFPPSFFDIVVHLVVHLRREARLCGPVHFRWMYPFERYMKVLKDFVRNFARPEGCIAEAYLAEECVRFCREFLKKTTSVEENPDRNAEFESSSILKGRPISAATSCVLSEKDLKIQFATWLKEQVSVTSEIHDETLKWVAYGPRASARAFSGYIINGLRFHTISVDRQTQNSGVPYEATTMCCSSAKDTSQMVDLVSYYGRMVEIILIDYNTFYIPVFRCLWGNIANGVKVEDGFTLVNLNQSKMAFARDTYILASQAKQVFYSRVDESSTWYVAMRGPTRRYTEEDCEDGHADVGPLPAVLAMDADDLVDDSRNAQADC
;
A
#
# COMPACT_ATOMS: atom_id res chain seq x y z
N MET A 1 -24.30 2.61 47.75
CA MET A 1 -23.13 2.02 47.05
C MET A 1 -23.02 0.58 47.52
N VAL A 2 -22.77 -0.39 46.64
CA VAL A 2 -22.47 -1.77 47.08
C VAL A 2 -21.10 -1.74 47.74
N GLU A 3 -21.07 -1.91 49.06
CA GLU A 3 -19.85 -1.93 49.85
C GLU A 3 -18.96 -3.10 49.40
N LYS A 4 -17.64 -2.88 49.34
CA LYS A 4 -16.68 -3.92 48.91
C LYS A 4 -16.07 -4.72 50.05
N SER A 5 -16.19 -4.26 51.31
CA SER A 5 -15.59 -4.88 52.49
C SER A 5 -15.85 -6.39 52.63
N TRP A 6 -17.06 -6.85 52.28
CA TRP A 6 -17.46 -8.26 52.36
C TRP A 6 -16.55 -9.20 51.57
N VAL A 7 -15.89 -8.74 50.49
CA VAL A 7 -15.00 -9.61 49.69
C VAL A 7 -13.78 -10.08 50.50
N HIS A 8 -13.46 -9.40 51.60
CA HIS A 8 -12.35 -9.73 52.50
C HIS A 8 -12.73 -10.72 53.62
N LEU A 9 -14.02 -10.99 53.81
CA LEU A 9 -14.51 -12.04 54.72
C LEU A 9 -14.07 -13.44 54.23
N ASN A 10 -14.18 -14.42 55.13
CA ASN A 10 -14.03 -15.83 54.77
C ASN A 10 -15.22 -16.26 53.88
N ILE A 11 -14.99 -17.12 52.89
CA ILE A 11 -16.05 -17.63 52.00
C ILE A 11 -17.11 -18.41 52.78
N ALA A 12 -16.73 -19.03 53.92
CA ALA A 12 -17.64 -19.70 54.84
C ALA A 12 -18.39 -18.75 55.80
N ASP A 13 -18.17 -17.43 55.72
CA ASP A 13 -18.89 -16.43 56.51
C ASP A 13 -20.25 -16.10 55.85
N PRO A 14 -21.39 -16.19 56.56
CA PRO A 14 -22.69 -15.79 56.01
C PRO A 14 -22.75 -14.34 55.49
N GLY A 15 -21.87 -13.46 55.95
CA GLY A 15 -21.68 -12.11 55.42
C GLY A 15 -21.08 -12.08 54.00
N TYR A 16 -20.17 -13.01 53.69
CA TYR A 16 -19.63 -13.15 52.34
C TYR A 16 -20.71 -13.63 51.36
N GLU A 17 -21.54 -14.61 51.76
CA GLU A 17 -22.66 -15.08 50.94
C GLU A 17 -23.69 -13.96 50.68
N ARG A 18 -24.06 -13.17 51.71
CA ARG A 18 -24.95 -12.01 51.53
C ARG A 18 -24.34 -10.97 50.59
N GLY A 19 -23.09 -10.57 50.81
CA GLY A 19 -22.40 -9.61 49.96
C GLY A 19 -22.29 -10.06 48.49
N ALA A 20 -21.98 -11.34 48.25
CA ALA A 20 -21.97 -11.93 46.92
C ALA A 20 -23.35 -11.89 46.25
N ARG A 21 -24.42 -12.20 47.00
CA ARG A 21 -25.81 -12.15 46.50
C ARG A 21 -26.23 -10.71 46.17
N GLU A 22 -25.91 -9.75 47.03
CA GLU A 22 -26.21 -8.33 46.82
C GLU A 22 -25.44 -7.77 45.62
N PHE A 23 -24.12 -8.04 45.52
CA PHE A 23 -23.29 -7.66 44.38
C PHE A 23 -23.85 -8.19 43.06
N VAL A 24 -24.11 -9.50 42.97
CA VAL A 24 -24.67 -10.13 41.76
C VAL A 24 -26.03 -9.54 41.39
N THR A 25 -26.90 -9.29 42.38
CA THR A 25 -28.24 -8.72 42.15
C THR A 25 -28.16 -7.27 41.65
N CYS A 26 -27.34 -6.43 42.31
CA CYS A 26 -27.17 -5.03 41.94
C CYS A 26 -26.51 -4.86 40.58
N VAL A 27 -25.47 -5.66 40.28
CA VAL A 27 -24.81 -5.68 38.98
C VAL A 27 -25.76 -6.20 37.89
N GLY A 28 -26.52 -7.26 38.16
CA GLY A 28 -27.54 -7.78 37.23
C GLY A 28 -28.61 -6.74 36.89
N ALA A 29 -29.05 -5.94 37.87
CA ALA A 29 -30.02 -4.87 37.66
C ALA A 29 -29.49 -3.71 36.79
N TYR A 30 -28.17 -3.47 36.78
CA TYR A 30 -27.56 -2.40 35.97
C TYR A 30 -27.26 -2.81 34.52
N ILE A 31 -27.07 -4.11 34.23
CA ILE A 31 -26.62 -4.60 32.93
C ILE A 31 -27.82 -4.93 32.02
N ALA A 32 -28.60 -3.90 31.67
CA ALA A 32 -29.78 -4.00 30.82
C ALA A 32 -29.52 -4.54 29.38
N GLU A 33 -28.25 -4.58 28.92
CA GLU A 33 -27.86 -5.12 27.61
C GLU A 33 -26.94 -6.38 27.69
N SER A 34 -26.87 -7.12 28.82
CA SER A 34 -26.26 -8.48 28.89
C SER A 34 -26.86 -9.38 29.97
N GLU A 35 -27.42 -10.54 29.60
CA GLU A 35 -27.81 -11.59 30.58
C GLU A 35 -26.60 -12.27 31.25
N LEU A 36 -25.40 -12.04 30.71
CA LEU A 36 -24.15 -12.59 31.21
C LEU A 36 -23.27 -11.48 31.80
N ILE A 37 -22.96 -11.60 33.08
CA ILE A 37 -22.08 -10.74 33.90
C ILE A 37 -20.65 -11.29 33.83
N ILE A 38 -19.61 -10.45 33.97
CA ILE A 38 -18.22 -10.94 34.05
C ILE A 38 -18.03 -11.68 35.38
N CYS A 39 -17.58 -12.93 35.33
CA CYS A 39 -17.38 -13.73 36.53
C CYS A 39 -16.04 -13.36 37.19
N THR A 40 -16.12 -12.72 38.35
CA THR A 40 -14.96 -12.26 39.13
C THR A 40 -14.44 -13.31 40.12
N CYS A 41 -14.79 -14.59 39.95
CA CYS A 41 -14.22 -15.66 40.77
C CYS A 41 -12.78 -15.98 40.35
N ALA A 42 -12.01 -16.62 41.24
CA ALA A 42 -10.61 -16.97 41.00
C ALA A 42 -10.40 -17.73 39.68
N ASP A 43 -11.13 -18.84 39.47
CA ASP A 43 -11.01 -19.70 38.28
C ASP A 43 -11.32 -18.96 36.96
N CYS A 44 -12.34 -18.09 36.96
CA CYS A 44 -12.74 -17.34 35.77
C CYS A 44 -11.85 -16.10 35.52
N SER A 45 -11.07 -15.66 36.53
CA SER A 45 -10.05 -14.61 36.44
C SER A 45 -10.51 -13.33 35.73
N ASN A 46 -11.78 -12.96 35.88
CA ASN A 46 -12.44 -11.81 35.22
C ASN A 46 -12.54 -11.89 33.68
N VAL A 47 -12.32 -13.07 33.08
CA VAL A 47 -12.38 -13.30 31.62
C VAL A 47 -13.76 -13.78 31.20
N ASP A 48 -14.28 -14.81 31.87
CA ASP A 48 -15.53 -15.48 31.48
C ASP A 48 -16.78 -14.65 31.82
N ARG A 49 -17.87 -14.93 31.08
CA ARG A 49 -19.18 -14.32 31.30
C ARG A 49 -20.25 -15.37 31.55
N HIS A 50 -20.96 -15.24 32.66
CA HIS A 50 -21.97 -16.21 33.11
C HIS A 50 -23.23 -15.50 33.60
N SER A 51 -24.35 -16.21 33.68
CA SER A 51 -25.59 -15.65 34.23
C SER A 51 -25.43 -15.33 35.72
N ALA A 52 -26.28 -14.42 36.23
CA ALA A 52 -26.22 -13.96 37.62
C ALA A 52 -26.10 -15.11 38.64
N GLY A 53 -26.97 -16.12 38.56
CA GLY A 53 -26.92 -17.30 39.44
C GLY A 53 -25.59 -18.05 39.39
N VAL A 54 -25.04 -18.29 38.18
CA VAL A 54 -23.75 -18.98 38.02
C VAL A 54 -22.58 -18.13 38.55
N VAL A 55 -22.63 -16.80 38.41
CA VAL A 55 -21.62 -15.91 39.03
C VAL A 55 -21.72 -15.95 40.56
N PHE A 56 -22.92 -15.99 41.12
CA PHE A 56 -23.12 -16.16 42.56
C PHE A 56 -22.56 -17.51 43.05
N ASP A 57 -22.95 -18.62 42.41
CA ASP A 57 -22.44 -19.95 42.75
C ASP A 57 -20.91 -20.01 42.66
N HIS A 58 -20.32 -19.43 41.61
CA HIS A 58 -18.87 -19.34 41.43
C HIS A 58 -18.18 -18.52 42.53
N LEU A 59 -18.76 -17.38 42.95
CA LEU A 59 -18.19 -16.54 44.01
C LEU A 59 -18.24 -17.22 45.38
N VAL A 60 -19.31 -17.96 45.68
CA VAL A 60 -19.50 -18.67 46.97
C VAL A 60 -18.77 -20.02 47.00
N THR A 61 -18.50 -20.67 45.86
CA THR A 61 -17.75 -21.94 45.82
C THR A 61 -16.24 -21.79 45.61
N ARG A 62 -15.78 -20.75 44.90
CA ARG A 62 -14.37 -20.58 44.48
C ARG A 62 -13.70 -19.31 45.04
N GLY A 63 -14.48 -18.39 45.62
CA GLY A 63 -13.99 -17.10 46.07
C GLY A 63 -13.77 -16.09 44.94
N MET A 64 -13.71 -14.81 45.28
CA MET A 64 -13.38 -13.73 44.36
C MET A 64 -11.88 -13.74 44.01
N ASP A 65 -11.55 -13.47 42.75
CA ASP A 65 -10.17 -13.33 42.26
C ASP A 65 -9.37 -12.31 43.09
N LEU A 66 -8.12 -12.66 43.39
CA LEU A 66 -7.25 -11.86 44.24
C LEU A 66 -6.92 -10.50 43.60
N SER A 67 -6.76 -10.43 42.27
CA SER A 67 -6.47 -9.14 41.60
C SER A 67 -7.68 -8.20 41.62
N TYR A 68 -8.89 -8.74 41.46
CA TYR A 68 -10.14 -8.00 41.56
C TYR A 68 -10.48 -7.58 43.01
N LYS A 69 -10.10 -8.42 43.98
CA LYS A 69 -10.23 -8.20 45.44
C LYS A 69 -9.27 -7.16 46.01
N LEU A 70 -8.09 -6.96 45.41
CA LEU A 70 -7.09 -5.99 45.87
C LEU A 70 -7.32 -4.54 45.41
N ARG A 71 -8.28 -4.29 44.52
CA ARG A 71 -8.71 -2.93 44.15
C ARG A 71 -9.86 -2.46 45.03
N GLU A 72 -9.92 -1.17 45.33
CA GLU A 72 -11.02 -0.56 46.09
C GLU A 72 -12.31 -0.43 45.26
N ASP A 73 -12.18 -0.22 43.94
CA ASP A 73 -13.29 0.01 43.03
C ASP A 73 -13.83 -1.26 42.32
N TRP A 74 -15.05 -1.15 41.80
CA TRP A 74 -15.73 -2.21 41.04
C TRP A 74 -15.40 -2.13 39.53
N TYR A 75 -14.13 -2.08 39.15
CA TYR A 75 -13.69 -1.61 37.82
C TYR A 75 -14.25 -2.36 36.57
N HIS A 76 -14.74 -3.60 36.70
CA HIS A 76 -15.43 -4.31 35.60
C HIS A 76 -16.95 -4.10 35.58
N HIS A 77 -17.53 -3.54 36.64
CA HIS A 77 -18.97 -3.54 36.92
C HIS A 77 -19.57 -2.17 37.27
N GLY A 78 -18.72 -1.17 37.54
CA GLY A 78 -19.13 0.18 37.93
C GLY A 78 -19.52 0.30 39.40
N GLU A 79 -19.52 1.52 39.93
CA GLU A 79 -19.96 1.79 41.30
C GLU A 79 -21.48 1.70 41.40
N VAL A 80 -21.99 0.52 41.73
CA VAL A 80 -23.45 0.30 41.78
C VAL A 80 -24.05 0.94 43.03
N VAL A 81 -25.04 1.81 42.82
CA VAL A 81 -25.75 2.51 43.91
C VAL A 81 -27.00 1.74 44.30
N SER A 82 -27.01 1.21 45.53
CA SER A 82 -28.18 0.69 46.25
C SER A 82 -29.24 1.80 46.43
N GLY A 83 -30.45 1.55 45.94
CA GLY A 83 -31.36 2.62 45.51
C GLY A 83 -32.42 3.10 46.50
N ALA A 84 -33.01 4.25 46.16
CA ALA A 84 -34.31 4.73 46.61
C ALA A 84 -34.90 5.66 45.54
N GLY A 85 -36.22 5.68 45.36
CA GLY A 85 -36.94 6.63 44.49
C GLY A 85 -37.26 6.12 43.08
N CYS A 86 -38.38 5.40 42.93
CA CYS A 86 -38.92 5.07 41.61
C CYS A 86 -39.68 6.27 41.01
N ARG A 87 -39.06 6.96 40.05
CA ARG A 87 -39.73 7.73 38.98
C ARG A 87 -39.09 7.37 37.63
N SER A 88 -39.84 7.56 36.55
CA SER A 88 -39.70 6.82 35.28
C SER A 88 -38.66 7.39 34.30
N ASP A 89 -37.44 7.68 34.78
CA ASP A 89 -36.45 8.48 34.04
C ASP A 89 -35.62 7.65 33.02
N ALA A 90 -36.04 6.40 32.78
CA ALA A 90 -35.75 5.70 31.53
C ALA A 90 -36.37 6.43 30.32
N SER A 91 -37.38 7.27 30.53
CA SER A 91 -37.87 8.23 29.55
C SER A 91 -36.77 9.21 29.14
N ASP A 92 -36.18 9.92 30.11
CA ASP A 92 -35.48 11.16 29.80
C ASP A 92 -34.05 10.96 29.31
N ARG A 93 -33.32 9.94 29.78
CA ARG A 93 -32.05 9.56 29.10
C ARG A 93 -32.27 9.01 27.68
N ASN A 94 -33.43 8.42 27.38
CA ASN A 94 -33.76 8.08 26.00
C ASN A 94 -34.20 9.31 25.18
N LYS A 95 -34.90 10.30 25.77
CA LYS A 95 -35.18 11.59 25.10
C LYS A 95 -33.91 12.42 24.88
N GLU A 96 -32.95 12.38 25.78
CA GLU A 96 -31.67 13.09 25.68
C GLU A 96 -30.80 12.47 24.59
N ILE A 97 -30.70 11.14 24.53
CA ILE A 97 -30.07 10.43 23.42
C ILE A 97 -30.84 10.65 22.10
N LEU A 98 -32.17 10.56 22.11
CA LEU A 98 -32.99 10.80 20.91
C LEU A 98 -32.89 12.27 20.45
N GLY A 99 -32.78 13.23 21.37
CA GLY A 99 -32.59 14.65 21.10
C GLY A 99 -31.21 14.93 20.50
N LEU A 100 -30.15 14.29 21.00
CA LEU A 100 -28.82 14.31 20.37
C LEU A 100 -28.83 13.68 18.98
N TYR A 101 -29.65 12.64 18.75
CA TYR A 101 -29.85 12.07 17.41
C TYR A 101 -30.72 12.96 16.50
N GLN A 102 -31.75 13.62 17.02
CA GLN A 102 -32.63 14.53 16.26
C GLN A 102 -31.92 15.82 15.90
N ALA A 103 -31.11 16.39 16.80
CA ALA A 103 -30.18 17.47 16.48
C ALA A 103 -29.15 17.05 15.42
N ALA A 104 -28.84 15.76 15.31
CA ALA A 104 -27.99 15.19 14.25
C ALA A 104 -28.74 14.75 12.97
N GLU A 105 -30.09 14.83 12.95
CA GLU A 105 -30.97 14.64 11.78
C GLU A 105 -31.45 15.99 11.19
N PHE A 106 -31.59 17.05 11.99
CA PHE A 106 -31.79 18.44 11.53
C PHE A 106 -30.56 19.03 10.79
N LEU A 107 -29.54 18.22 10.49
CA LEU A 107 -28.35 18.59 9.73
C LEU A 107 -28.58 18.73 8.20
N ASP A 108 -29.67 18.17 7.66
CA ASP A 108 -29.79 17.90 6.22
C ASP A 108 -30.73 18.85 5.42
N GLU A 109 -31.72 19.52 6.04
CA GLU A 109 -32.83 20.14 5.27
C GLU A 109 -32.48 21.38 4.41
N TYR A 110 -31.41 22.12 4.72
CA TYR A 110 -31.22 23.45 4.10
C TYR A 110 -30.53 23.42 2.72
N PHE A 111 -29.54 22.54 2.51
CA PHE A 111 -28.73 22.53 1.27
C PHE A 111 -29.35 21.74 0.09
N VAL A 112 -30.44 21.01 0.31
CA VAL A 112 -31.18 20.32 -0.78
C VAL A 112 -31.87 21.33 -1.72
N ARG A 113 -32.06 22.59 -1.29
CA ARG A 113 -32.85 23.61 -2.01
C ARG A 113 -32.08 24.45 -3.04
N GLN A 114 -30.76 24.41 -3.11
CA GLN A 114 -29.95 25.13 -4.11
C GLN A 114 -29.57 24.24 -5.32
N ARG A 115 -30.53 23.43 -5.81
CA ARG A 115 -30.34 22.56 -7.00
C ARG A 115 -31.07 23.02 -8.25
N ASP A 116 -31.67 24.21 -8.25
CA ASP A 116 -32.13 24.87 -9.46
C ASP A 116 -30.96 25.63 -10.11
N VAL A 117 -30.73 25.37 -11.40
CA VAL A 117 -29.63 25.92 -12.19
C VAL A 117 -30.22 26.77 -13.31
N SER A 118 -30.06 28.09 -13.21
CA SER A 118 -30.39 29.04 -14.28
C SER A 118 -29.56 30.31 -14.15
N GLU A 119 -29.17 30.86 -15.30
CA GLU A 119 -28.47 32.15 -15.52
C GLU A 119 -26.99 32.17 -15.09
N VAL A 120 -26.12 32.18 -16.11
CA VAL A 120 -24.66 31.96 -16.00
C VAL A 120 -23.92 33.20 -16.50
N ALA A 121 -24.01 34.30 -15.74
CA ALA A 121 -23.38 35.58 -16.07
C ALA A 121 -23.07 36.49 -14.86
N GLU A 122 -23.88 36.46 -13.78
CA GLU A 122 -23.73 37.33 -12.60
C GLU A 122 -23.36 36.58 -11.31
N GLY A 123 -22.85 35.35 -11.44
CA GLY A 123 -22.57 34.43 -10.33
C GLY A 123 -21.09 34.28 -9.94
N GLU A 124 -20.15 34.54 -10.86
CA GLU A 124 -18.74 34.17 -10.66
C GLU A 124 -18.06 35.03 -9.59
N ASP A 125 -18.21 36.36 -9.66
CA ASP A 125 -17.66 37.29 -8.65
C ASP A 125 -18.14 36.97 -7.22
N LYS A 126 -19.40 36.49 -7.08
CA LYS A 126 -20.01 36.20 -5.77
C LYS A 126 -19.40 34.97 -5.08
N GLU A 127 -19.06 33.90 -5.81
CA GLU A 127 -18.41 32.73 -5.21
C GLU A 127 -16.96 33.02 -4.75
N GLU A 128 -16.31 34.02 -5.34
CA GLU A 128 -15.00 34.50 -4.90
C GLU A 128 -15.11 35.45 -3.69
N ASP A 129 -16.00 36.45 -3.74
CA ASP A 129 -16.29 37.34 -2.61
C ASP A 129 -16.73 36.57 -1.35
N GLU A 130 -17.62 35.58 -1.48
CA GLU A 130 -18.02 34.72 -0.35
C GLU A 130 -16.84 33.93 0.23
N PHE A 131 -15.89 33.46 -0.60
CA PHE A 131 -14.72 32.74 -0.13
C PHE A 131 -13.66 33.64 0.50
N LEU A 132 -13.45 34.84 -0.05
CA LEU A 132 -12.57 35.85 0.56
C LEU A 132 -13.14 36.34 1.90
N ALA A 133 -14.46 36.50 2.01
CA ALA A 133 -15.13 36.77 3.29
C ALA A 133 -14.98 35.62 4.30
N MET A 134 -15.08 34.36 3.86
CA MET A 134 -14.81 33.19 4.72
C MET A 134 -13.35 33.09 5.16
N LEU A 135 -12.39 33.42 4.29
CA LEU A 135 -10.97 33.51 4.66
C LEU A 135 -10.71 34.64 5.66
N ALA A 136 -11.35 35.80 5.48
CA ALA A 136 -11.26 36.90 6.44
C ALA A 136 -11.83 36.49 7.82
N ASP A 137 -12.97 35.81 7.87
CA ASP A 137 -13.51 35.24 9.12
C ASP A 137 -12.58 34.19 9.75
N ALA A 138 -11.89 33.36 8.95
CA ALA A 138 -10.88 32.41 9.43
C ALA A 138 -9.59 33.07 9.96
N GLU A 139 -9.19 34.23 9.41
CA GLU A 139 -8.06 35.03 9.86
C GLU A 139 -8.38 35.97 11.03
N THR A 140 -9.66 36.16 11.41
CA THR A 140 -10.02 36.98 12.60
C THR A 140 -9.23 36.52 13.84
N PRO A 141 -8.56 37.44 14.57
CA PRO A 141 -7.95 37.12 15.86
C PRO A 141 -8.98 36.53 16.82
N LEU A 142 -8.56 35.57 17.66
CA LEU A 142 -9.45 34.90 18.65
C LEU A 142 -10.22 35.90 19.53
N TYR A 143 -9.57 37.02 19.84
CA TYR A 143 -10.10 38.28 20.39
C TYR A 143 -9.14 39.40 19.93
N PRO A 144 -9.52 40.69 19.94
CA PRO A 144 -8.80 41.76 19.22
C PRO A 144 -7.32 41.98 19.59
N SER A 145 -6.89 41.57 20.79
CA SER A 145 -5.47 41.63 21.23
C SER A 145 -4.69 40.32 21.02
N CYS A 146 -5.29 39.28 20.43
CA CYS A 146 -4.68 37.95 20.26
C CYS A 146 -3.77 37.86 19.02
N ALA A 147 -2.54 38.37 19.11
CA ALA A 147 -1.59 38.39 18.00
C ALA A 147 -1.16 37.00 17.46
N ASN A 148 -1.29 35.95 18.28
CA ASN A 148 -0.72 34.62 17.97
C ASN A 148 -1.73 33.61 17.39
N HIS A 149 -3.04 33.90 17.46
CA HIS A 149 -4.08 32.90 17.19
C HIS A 149 -5.30 33.51 16.52
N SER A 150 -5.61 33.04 15.30
CA SER A 150 -6.89 33.29 14.64
C SER A 150 -7.97 32.28 15.05
N LYS A 151 -9.24 32.62 14.80
CA LYS A 151 -10.43 31.79 14.93
C LYS A 151 -10.21 30.37 14.40
N LEU A 152 -9.80 30.23 13.12
CA LEU A 152 -9.56 28.93 12.52
C LEU A 152 -8.38 28.20 13.19
N SER A 153 -7.28 28.89 13.50
CA SER A 153 -6.11 28.25 14.13
C SER A 153 -6.44 27.58 15.48
N VAL A 154 -7.33 28.19 16.27
CA VAL A 154 -7.77 27.66 17.58
C VAL A 154 -8.77 26.53 17.39
N ILE A 155 -9.75 26.69 16.50
CA ILE A 155 -10.73 25.65 16.17
C ILE A 155 -10.02 24.38 15.70
N VAL A 156 -9.03 24.50 14.80
CA VAL A 156 -8.27 23.36 14.28
C VAL A 156 -7.36 22.75 15.35
N SER A 157 -6.73 23.56 16.20
CA SER A 157 -5.92 23.06 17.33
C SER A 157 -6.77 22.27 18.33
N LEU A 158 -7.92 22.80 18.75
CA LEU A 158 -8.84 22.12 19.66
C LEU A 158 -9.45 20.86 19.02
N PHE A 159 -9.86 20.92 17.75
CA PHE A 159 -10.42 19.77 17.04
C PHE A 159 -9.38 18.66 16.81
N ARG A 160 -8.11 19.01 16.57
CA ARG A 160 -6.99 18.05 16.57
C ARG A 160 -6.76 17.43 17.94
N ILE A 161 -6.77 18.22 19.03
CA ILE A 161 -6.67 17.70 20.40
C ILE A 161 -7.80 16.70 20.69
N LYS A 162 -9.05 17.00 20.28
CA LYS A 162 -10.20 16.09 20.40
C LYS A 162 -9.94 14.73 19.74
N THR A 163 -9.47 14.73 18.49
CA THR A 163 -9.31 13.51 17.70
C THR A 163 -8.07 12.70 18.12
N GLU A 164 -6.93 13.36 18.36
CA GLU A 164 -5.71 12.72 18.84
C GLU A 164 -5.87 12.15 20.25
N SER A 165 -6.57 12.86 21.15
CA SER A 165 -6.80 12.43 22.54
C SER A 165 -8.04 11.54 22.71
N GLY A 166 -8.87 11.40 21.67
CA GLY A 166 -10.05 10.52 21.70
C GLY A 166 -11.21 11.02 22.55
N TRP A 167 -11.39 12.34 22.68
CA TRP A 167 -12.45 12.93 23.50
C TRP A 167 -13.85 12.64 22.92
N SER A 168 -14.81 12.40 23.80
CA SER A 168 -16.22 12.27 23.42
C SER A 168 -16.82 13.63 23.04
N ASP A 169 -17.81 13.62 22.15
CA ASP A 169 -18.48 14.83 21.67
C ASP A 169 -19.00 15.67 22.84
N MET A 170 -19.80 15.07 23.74
CA MET A 170 -20.28 15.71 24.98
C MET A 170 -19.17 16.31 25.87
N SER A 171 -17.97 15.73 25.91
CA SER A 171 -16.85 16.27 26.70
C SER A 171 -16.15 17.43 26.00
N PHE A 172 -16.26 17.51 24.67
CA PHE A 172 -15.71 18.58 23.86
C PHE A 172 -16.70 19.74 23.71
N ASP A 173 -18.00 19.46 23.60
CA ASP A 173 -19.07 20.46 23.68
C ASP A 173 -18.98 21.20 25.03
N ARG A 174 -18.90 20.48 26.15
CA ARG A 174 -18.70 21.11 27.48
C ARG A 174 -17.40 21.93 27.60
N LEU A 175 -16.34 21.58 26.86
CA LEU A 175 -15.14 22.41 26.79
C LEU A 175 -15.44 23.71 26.04
N LEU A 176 -16.10 23.62 24.89
CA LEU A 176 -16.46 24.77 24.04
C LEU A 176 -17.54 25.67 24.68
N GLU A 177 -18.41 25.13 25.53
CA GLU A 177 -19.32 25.89 26.38
C GLU A 177 -18.56 26.69 27.46
N THR A 178 -17.44 26.15 27.96
CA THR A 178 -16.69 26.72 29.10
C THR A 178 -15.57 27.67 28.68
N LEU A 179 -14.80 27.34 27.64
CA LEU A 179 -13.61 28.12 27.23
C LEU A 179 -13.91 29.59 26.87
N PRO A 180 -14.99 29.94 26.14
CA PRO A 180 -15.33 31.33 25.86
C PRO A 180 -15.58 32.16 27.12
N GLN A 181 -16.01 31.54 28.23
CA GLN A 181 -16.21 32.20 29.53
C GLN A 181 -14.89 32.49 30.27
N MET A 182 -13.78 31.91 29.80
CA MET A 182 -12.42 32.14 30.31
C MET A 182 -11.61 33.09 29.41
N LEU A 183 -12.21 33.58 28.33
CA LEU A 183 -11.64 34.51 27.36
C LEU A 183 -12.30 35.90 27.50
N PRO A 184 -11.74 36.96 26.86
CA PRO A 184 -12.40 38.25 26.75
C PRO A 184 -13.82 38.16 26.15
N GLU A 185 -14.72 39.06 26.52
CA GLU A 185 -16.13 39.05 26.08
C GLU A 185 -16.30 39.20 24.56
N ASP A 186 -15.29 39.74 23.86
CA ASP A 186 -15.23 39.95 22.42
C ASP A 186 -14.55 38.80 21.65
N ASN A 187 -14.47 37.60 22.25
CA ASN A 187 -13.88 36.43 21.60
C ASN A 187 -14.82 35.74 20.58
N VAL A 188 -14.22 35.19 19.53
CA VAL A 188 -14.93 34.57 18.38
C VAL A 188 -14.94 33.04 18.41
N LEU A 189 -14.75 32.42 19.58
CA LEU A 189 -14.67 30.96 19.72
C LEU A 189 -16.07 30.31 19.67
N HIS A 190 -16.21 29.26 18.86
CA HIS A 190 -17.46 28.48 18.79
C HIS A 190 -17.76 27.73 20.08
N THR A 191 -19.05 27.65 20.40
CA THR A 191 -19.60 27.09 21.64
C THR A 191 -19.91 25.59 21.56
N SER A 192 -19.94 25.02 20.34
CA SER A 192 -20.25 23.60 20.15
C SER A 192 -19.49 22.95 18.99
N LEU A 193 -19.38 21.62 19.05
CA LEU A 193 -18.84 20.78 17.98
C LEU A 193 -19.70 20.85 16.71
N TYR A 194 -20.99 21.19 16.82
CA TYR A 194 -21.85 21.47 15.68
C TYR A 194 -21.39 22.73 14.93
N GLU A 195 -21.16 23.82 15.65
CA GLU A 195 -20.67 25.08 15.05
C GLU A 195 -19.28 24.89 14.43
N VAL A 196 -18.36 24.23 15.15
CA VAL A 196 -17.03 23.85 14.62
C VAL A 196 -17.17 23.04 13.33
N LYS A 197 -17.98 21.98 13.30
CA LYS A 197 -18.17 21.16 12.09
C LYS A 197 -18.87 21.92 10.95
N ARG A 198 -19.77 22.86 11.26
CA ARG A 198 -20.43 23.73 10.29
C ARG A 198 -19.45 24.72 9.65
N PHE A 199 -18.59 25.32 10.45
CA PHE A 199 -17.53 26.22 10.01
C PHE A 199 -16.50 25.48 9.13
N LEU A 200 -15.98 24.33 9.58
CA LEU A 200 -15.06 23.54 8.76
C LEU A 200 -15.69 23.06 7.43
N LYS A 201 -16.99 22.76 7.42
CA LYS A 201 -17.73 22.39 6.21
C LYS A 201 -17.80 23.53 5.16
N SER A 202 -17.74 24.81 5.55
CA SER A 202 -17.78 25.93 4.59
C SER A 202 -16.49 26.08 3.79
N PHE A 203 -15.33 25.70 4.35
CA PHE A 203 -14.05 25.57 3.63
C PHE A 203 -13.94 24.29 2.78
N TYR A 204 -15.09 23.67 2.47
CA TYR A 204 -15.19 22.36 1.81
C TYR A 204 -14.50 21.21 2.58
N ILE A 205 -14.39 21.30 3.92
CA ILE A 205 -13.78 20.26 4.77
C ILE A 205 -14.89 19.53 5.54
N GLY A 206 -15.54 18.56 4.87
CA GLY A 206 -16.65 17.80 5.46
C GLY A 206 -16.95 16.46 4.79
N TYR A 207 -17.93 15.73 5.33
CA TYR A 207 -18.42 14.47 4.77
C TYR A 207 -19.93 14.28 5.01
N GLU A 208 -20.57 13.50 4.13
CA GLU A 208 -21.97 13.10 4.19
C GLU A 208 -22.14 11.75 4.92
N LYS A 209 -23.24 11.59 5.66
CA LYS A 209 -23.59 10.38 6.44
C LYS A 209 -24.70 9.59 5.72
N ILE A 210 -24.37 8.83 4.68
CA ILE A 210 -25.38 8.10 3.89
C ILE A 210 -25.77 6.80 4.61
N HIS A 211 -27.03 6.66 5.00
CA HIS A 211 -27.52 5.44 5.68
C HIS A 211 -27.53 4.27 4.68
N ALA A 212 -27.06 3.10 5.11
CA ALA A 212 -26.96 1.91 4.26
C ALA A 212 -27.81 0.75 4.79
N CYS A 213 -28.41 -0.03 3.90
CA CYS A 213 -29.12 -1.25 4.28
C CYS A 213 -28.14 -2.23 4.97
N VAL A 214 -28.58 -2.84 6.09
CA VAL A 214 -27.78 -3.82 6.85
C VAL A 214 -27.27 -4.97 5.97
N ASN A 215 -28.07 -5.37 4.97
CA ASN A 215 -27.77 -6.42 4.00
C ASN A 215 -27.05 -5.91 2.72
N ASP A 216 -26.60 -4.65 2.67
CA ASP A 216 -25.86 -4.04 1.55
C ASP A 216 -26.67 -3.91 0.23
N CYS A 217 -28.00 -3.98 0.30
CA CYS A 217 -28.89 -3.99 -0.86
C CYS A 217 -29.05 -2.62 -1.57
N CYS A 218 -28.96 -1.53 -0.81
CA CYS A 218 -29.13 -0.14 -1.26
C CYS A 218 -28.53 0.86 -0.24
N LEU A 219 -28.37 2.10 -0.68
CA LEU A 219 -28.19 3.28 0.17
C LEU A 219 -29.54 4.03 0.24
N PHE A 220 -29.88 4.57 1.41
CA PHE A 220 -31.07 5.42 1.61
C PHE A 220 -30.70 6.87 1.27
N ARG A 221 -30.79 7.22 -0.03
CA ARG A 221 -30.59 8.58 -0.58
C ARG A 221 -31.53 8.84 -1.75
N LYS A 222 -31.75 10.11 -2.12
CA LYS A 222 -32.66 10.51 -3.22
C LYS A 222 -34.06 9.90 -3.01
N GLU A 223 -34.61 9.20 -3.99
CA GLU A 223 -35.90 8.49 -3.91
C GLU A 223 -36.02 7.55 -2.69
N LEU A 224 -34.91 6.98 -2.22
CA LEU A 224 -34.89 6.04 -1.09
C LEU A 224 -34.66 6.71 0.27
N GLU A 225 -34.52 8.03 0.32
CA GLU A 225 -34.11 8.80 1.51
C GLU A 225 -35.21 8.92 2.57
N LYS A 226 -36.48 8.91 2.15
CA LYS A 226 -37.66 8.97 3.04
C LYS A 226 -38.18 7.58 3.45
N LEU A 227 -37.48 6.50 3.08
CA LEU A 227 -37.90 5.14 3.40
C LEU A 227 -37.35 4.66 4.75
N ASP A 228 -38.24 4.14 5.60
CA ASP A 228 -37.89 3.47 6.86
C ASP A 228 -37.35 2.04 6.66
N ASN A 229 -37.64 1.40 5.52
CA ASN A 229 -37.30 0.01 5.21
C ASN A 229 -36.69 -0.12 3.81
N CYS A 230 -35.76 -1.07 3.64
CA CYS A 230 -35.09 -1.34 2.36
C CYS A 230 -36.05 -2.03 1.36
N PRO A 231 -36.30 -1.45 0.16
CA PRO A 231 -37.31 -1.99 -0.78
C PRO A 231 -36.97 -3.38 -1.33
N LYS A 232 -35.69 -3.80 -1.31
CA LYS A 232 -35.26 -5.12 -1.84
C LYS A 232 -35.36 -6.29 -0.86
N CYS A 233 -35.39 -6.03 0.46
CA CYS A 233 -35.32 -7.09 1.48
C CYS A 233 -36.09 -6.77 2.77
N ASN A 234 -36.89 -5.70 2.76
CA ASN A 234 -37.71 -5.18 3.86
C ASN A 234 -36.99 -4.98 5.22
N ALA A 235 -35.66 -4.97 5.24
CA ALA A 235 -34.89 -4.73 6.45
C ALA A 235 -34.93 -3.24 6.81
N SER A 236 -35.12 -2.91 8.09
CA SER A 236 -35.22 -1.52 8.53
C SER A 236 -33.92 -0.73 8.32
N ARG A 237 -34.07 0.56 8.03
CA ARG A 237 -33.03 1.59 8.06
C ARG A 237 -32.46 1.82 9.47
N TRP A 238 -33.20 1.41 10.51
CA TRP A 238 -32.92 1.72 11.90
C TRP A 238 -32.41 0.50 12.67
N LYS A 239 -31.67 0.74 13.77
CA LYS A 239 -31.06 -0.30 14.59
C LYS A 239 -32.10 -0.96 15.48
N ILE A 240 -32.45 -2.20 15.15
CA ILE A 240 -33.32 -3.05 15.96
C ILE A 240 -32.55 -3.52 17.20
N ASN A 241 -33.17 -3.44 18.38
CA ASN A 241 -32.69 -4.09 19.60
C ASN A 241 -32.91 -5.61 19.48
N MET A 242 -31.83 -6.39 19.45
CA MET A 242 -31.88 -7.84 19.26
C MET A 242 -32.59 -8.62 20.37
N ARG A 243 -32.95 -7.99 21.50
CA ARG A 243 -33.68 -8.66 22.60
C ARG A 243 -35.14 -8.23 22.75
N THR A 244 -35.41 -6.93 22.70
CA THR A 244 -36.78 -6.42 22.85
C THR A 244 -37.53 -6.32 21.52
N GLY A 245 -36.82 -6.38 20.38
CA GLY A 245 -37.39 -6.14 19.05
C GLY A 245 -37.56 -4.65 18.71
N ASP A 246 -37.33 -3.74 19.66
CA ASP A 246 -37.56 -2.30 19.47
C ASP A 246 -36.71 -1.71 18.36
N VAL A 247 -37.36 -0.93 17.49
CA VAL A 247 -36.70 -0.19 16.41
C VAL A 247 -36.23 1.16 16.96
N LYS A 248 -34.95 1.29 17.31
CA LYS A 248 -34.35 2.57 17.75
C LYS A 248 -34.20 3.50 16.53
N LYS A 249 -35.28 4.21 16.17
CA LYS A 249 -35.30 5.28 15.13
C LYS A 249 -34.24 6.35 15.42
N GLY A 250 -33.80 7.05 14.38
CA GLY A 250 -32.63 7.95 14.42
C GLY A 250 -31.27 7.22 14.40
N ILE A 251 -31.19 5.95 14.82
CA ILE A 251 -29.92 5.20 14.90
C ILE A 251 -29.78 4.21 13.74
N PRO A 252 -29.06 4.52 12.64
CA PRO A 252 -28.80 3.56 11.57
C PRO A 252 -27.81 2.44 11.99
N PRO A 253 -27.95 1.20 11.45
CA PRO A 253 -27.03 0.09 11.74
C PRO A 253 -25.75 0.15 10.88
N LYS A 254 -25.80 0.70 9.67
CA LYS A 254 -24.65 0.98 8.79
C LYS A 254 -24.75 2.40 8.25
N VAL A 255 -23.62 3.12 8.26
CA VAL A 255 -23.49 4.47 7.70
C VAL A 255 -22.23 4.51 6.83
N LEU A 256 -22.43 4.71 5.53
CA LEU A 256 -21.37 5.11 4.62
C LEU A 256 -20.98 6.56 4.96
N ARG A 257 -19.68 6.84 5.07
CA ARG A 257 -19.20 8.22 5.03
C ARG A 257 -18.68 8.50 3.63
N TYR A 258 -19.29 9.48 2.97
CA TYR A 258 -18.87 9.96 1.66
C TYR A 258 -18.23 11.32 1.84
N PHE A 259 -16.99 11.50 1.38
CA PHE A 259 -16.36 12.81 1.27
C PHE A 259 -16.56 13.22 -0.19
N PRO A 260 -17.46 14.19 -0.48
CA PRO A 260 -17.80 14.59 -1.85
C PRO A 260 -16.55 15.06 -2.57
N ILE A 261 -16.43 14.69 -3.84
CA ILE A 261 -15.14 14.80 -4.51
C ILE A 261 -14.96 16.19 -5.11
N ILE A 262 -16.03 16.72 -5.70
CA ILE A 262 -16.04 18.03 -6.35
C ILE A 262 -15.58 19.15 -5.39
N PRO A 263 -16.08 19.27 -4.14
CA PRO A 263 -15.62 20.32 -3.21
C PRO A 263 -14.16 20.20 -2.78
N LEU A 264 -13.67 18.98 -2.55
CA LEU A 264 -12.26 18.72 -2.23
C LEU A 264 -11.36 19.13 -3.41
N LEU A 265 -11.78 18.78 -4.63
CA LEU A 265 -11.14 19.16 -5.87
C LEU A 265 -11.16 20.69 -6.09
N LYS A 266 -12.30 21.37 -5.82
CA LYS A 266 -12.41 22.84 -5.85
C LYS A 266 -11.33 23.49 -4.97
N ARG A 267 -11.17 22.96 -3.75
CA ARG A 267 -10.21 23.47 -2.75
C ARG A 267 -8.75 23.29 -3.16
N MET A 268 -8.37 22.12 -3.70
CA MET A 268 -6.96 21.83 -4.08
C MET A 268 -6.39 22.83 -5.08
N PHE A 269 -7.21 23.31 -6.02
CA PHE A 269 -6.75 24.08 -7.18
C PHE A 269 -7.01 25.59 -7.03
N ARG A 270 -7.72 26.03 -5.98
CA ARG A 270 -7.67 27.41 -5.46
C ARG A 270 -6.32 27.73 -4.80
N SER A 271 -5.52 26.71 -4.44
CA SER A 271 -4.14 26.87 -3.96
C SER A 271 -3.18 26.97 -5.15
N GLU A 272 -2.47 28.10 -5.28
CA GLU A 272 -1.62 28.40 -6.45
C GLU A 272 -0.49 27.36 -6.64
N ASP A 273 0.17 26.96 -5.55
CA ASP A 273 1.26 25.98 -5.53
C ASP A 273 0.78 24.61 -6.03
N MET A 274 -0.38 24.17 -5.52
CA MET A 274 -1.01 22.89 -5.84
C MET A 274 -1.63 22.90 -7.25
N ALA A 275 -2.17 24.04 -7.70
CA ALA A 275 -2.68 24.23 -9.06
C ALA A 275 -1.56 24.16 -10.13
N LYS A 276 -0.32 24.50 -9.79
CA LYS A 276 0.85 24.27 -10.66
C LYS A 276 1.18 22.78 -10.72
N ASP A 277 1.25 22.09 -9.58
CA ASP A 277 1.49 20.64 -9.51
C ASP A 277 0.46 19.84 -10.32
N LEU A 278 -0.81 20.22 -10.26
CA LEU A 278 -1.92 19.54 -10.93
C LEU A 278 -1.95 19.73 -12.46
N ARG A 279 -1.09 20.61 -13.00
CA ARG A 279 -0.88 20.84 -14.44
C ARG A 279 0.46 20.30 -14.96
N TRP A 280 1.36 19.86 -14.07
CA TRP A 280 2.71 19.37 -14.40
C TRP A 280 2.73 18.37 -15.58
N HIS A 281 1.74 17.49 -15.67
CA HIS A 281 1.61 16.53 -16.78
C HIS A 281 1.59 17.14 -18.19
N PHE A 282 1.14 18.38 -18.34
CA PHE A 282 0.87 18.99 -19.64
C PHE A 282 2.18 19.38 -20.34
N SER A 283 3.13 19.94 -19.59
CA SER A 283 4.46 20.33 -20.07
C SER A 283 5.52 19.23 -19.96
N ASN A 284 5.42 18.31 -19.00
CA ASN A 284 6.53 17.42 -18.61
C ASN A 284 6.44 15.98 -19.18
N LYS A 285 6.00 15.83 -20.43
CA LYS A 285 5.96 14.53 -21.13
C LYS A 285 7.33 14.16 -21.72
N SER A 286 7.77 12.91 -21.54
CA SER A 286 9.05 12.41 -22.05
C SER A 286 9.07 12.30 -23.59
N THR A 287 10.11 12.84 -24.21
CA THR A 287 10.34 12.78 -25.67
C THR A 287 11.41 11.76 -26.09
N ASP A 288 12.23 11.28 -25.16
CA ASP A 288 13.39 10.39 -25.40
C ASP A 288 13.06 8.89 -25.51
N GLY A 289 11.79 8.54 -25.71
CA GLY A 289 11.31 7.16 -25.78
C GLY A 289 11.31 6.38 -24.45
N LYS A 290 11.82 6.96 -23.35
CA LYS A 290 11.71 6.38 -22.01
C LYS A 290 10.37 6.74 -21.36
N SER A 291 9.90 5.90 -20.44
CA SER A 291 8.68 6.11 -19.67
C SER A 291 9.05 6.34 -18.20
N ARG A 292 8.81 7.56 -17.70
CA ARG A 292 9.09 8.03 -16.33
C ARG A 292 7.83 8.18 -15.49
N HIS A 293 6.69 8.43 -16.13
CA HIS A 293 5.42 8.79 -15.51
C HIS A 293 4.23 8.25 -16.34
N PRO A 294 2.98 8.12 -15.82
CA PRO A 294 1.86 7.62 -16.61
C PRO A 294 1.49 8.51 -17.83
N VAL A 295 1.92 9.78 -17.86
CA VAL A 295 1.85 10.65 -19.05
C VAL A 295 2.62 10.08 -20.26
N ASP A 296 3.65 9.28 -20.00
CA ASP A 296 4.48 8.64 -21.01
C ASP A 296 3.90 7.28 -21.45
N SER A 297 2.62 7.00 -21.15
CA SER A 297 2.00 5.70 -21.40
C SER A 297 1.08 5.68 -22.62
N VAL A 298 1.05 4.53 -23.30
CA VAL A 298 0.22 4.34 -24.50
C VAL A 298 -1.29 4.49 -24.22
N THR A 299 -1.75 4.28 -22.98
CA THR A 299 -3.13 4.59 -22.58
C THR A 299 -3.38 6.09 -22.54
N TRP A 300 -2.41 6.90 -22.10
CA TRP A 300 -2.53 8.36 -22.06
C TRP A 300 -2.55 8.93 -23.48
N ASP A 301 -1.65 8.44 -24.34
CA ASP A 301 -1.63 8.73 -25.78
C ASP A 301 -3.01 8.44 -26.41
N GLN A 302 -3.50 7.20 -26.29
CA GLN A 302 -4.77 6.75 -26.88
C GLN A 302 -6.02 7.46 -26.32
N MET A 303 -6.01 7.91 -25.06
CA MET A 303 -7.10 8.70 -24.49
C MET A 303 -7.08 10.14 -25.01
N ASN A 304 -5.89 10.72 -25.20
CA ASN A 304 -5.75 12.06 -25.77
C ASN A 304 -6.15 12.10 -27.25
N ASP A 305 -5.68 11.14 -28.06
CA ASP A 305 -6.05 11.01 -29.49
C ASP A 305 -7.57 10.90 -29.70
N LYS A 306 -8.25 10.25 -28.75
CA LYS A 306 -9.69 9.95 -28.79
C LYS A 306 -10.56 11.09 -28.26
N TYR A 307 -10.08 11.84 -27.26
CA TYR A 307 -10.79 12.95 -26.62
C TYR A 307 -9.93 14.22 -26.69
N PRO A 308 -9.68 14.78 -27.90
CA PRO A 308 -8.74 15.88 -28.08
C PRO A 308 -9.17 17.17 -27.35
N SER A 309 -10.48 17.43 -27.20
CA SER A 309 -11.00 18.54 -26.39
C SER A 309 -10.69 18.37 -24.91
N PHE A 310 -10.81 17.16 -24.36
CA PHE A 310 -10.41 16.85 -22.98
C PHE A 310 -8.90 16.99 -22.80
N ALA A 311 -8.11 16.61 -23.81
CA ALA A 311 -6.65 16.64 -23.78
C ALA A 311 -6.02 18.03 -23.98
N ALA A 312 -6.73 18.95 -24.64
CA ALA A 312 -6.27 20.33 -24.89
C ALA A 312 -6.35 21.23 -23.64
N GLU A 313 -7.19 20.86 -22.66
CA GLU A 313 -7.36 21.56 -21.39
C GLU A 313 -6.37 21.02 -20.35
N GLU A 314 -5.37 21.81 -19.98
CA GLU A 314 -4.34 21.46 -19.00
C GLU A 314 -4.91 21.16 -17.60
N ARG A 315 -6.09 21.69 -17.29
CA ARG A 315 -6.81 21.48 -16.03
C ARG A 315 -7.71 20.25 -16.04
N ASN A 316 -7.68 19.41 -17.09
CA ASN A 316 -8.31 18.09 -17.09
C ASN A 316 -7.34 17.02 -16.56
N LEU A 317 -7.86 16.09 -15.76
CA LEU A 317 -7.03 15.25 -14.88
C LEU A 317 -7.16 13.76 -15.13
N ARG A 318 -6.17 13.01 -14.67
CA ARG A 318 -6.07 11.56 -14.90
C ARG A 318 -5.83 10.73 -13.64
N LEU A 319 -6.29 9.48 -13.73
CA LEU A 319 -7.36 8.96 -12.88
C LEU A 319 -6.95 7.76 -11.98
N GLY A 320 -6.93 7.87 -10.63
CA GLY A 320 -6.44 6.79 -9.75
C GLY A 320 -7.25 6.48 -8.47
N LEU A 321 -7.45 5.19 -8.13
CA LEU A 321 -8.04 4.72 -6.85
C LEU A 321 -7.30 3.53 -6.24
N SER A 322 -7.57 3.30 -4.96
CA SER A 322 -7.53 1.96 -4.38
C SER A 322 -8.82 1.60 -3.63
N THR A 323 -9.21 0.33 -3.69
CA THR A 323 -10.29 -0.30 -2.90
C THR A 323 -9.72 -1.55 -2.27
N ASP A 324 -9.41 -1.49 -0.98
CA ASP A 324 -9.02 -2.67 -0.21
C ASP A 324 -9.52 -2.54 1.24
N GLY A 325 -9.46 -3.64 1.99
CA GLY A 325 -10.01 -3.72 3.34
C GLY A 325 -8.94 -3.81 4.42
N PHE A 326 -9.01 -2.95 5.43
CA PHE A 326 -8.16 -3.05 6.63
C PHE A 326 -8.98 -3.35 7.89
N ASN A 327 -8.31 -3.79 8.94
CA ASN A 327 -8.93 -4.06 10.24
C ASN A 327 -8.60 -2.95 11.25
N PRO A 328 -9.57 -2.10 11.64
CA PRO A 328 -9.34 -0.99 12.58
C PRO A 328 -9.02 -1.44 14.02
N PHE A 329 -9.27 -2.70 14.39
CA PHE A 329 -9.12 -3.22 15.76
C PHE A 329 -7.73 -3.81 16.06
N SER A 330 -6.80 -3.79 15.10
CA SER A 330 -5.53 -4.53 15.19
C SER A 330 -5.77 -6.02 15.50
N MET A 331 -5.11 -6.61 16.50
CA MET A 331 -5.31 -8.01 16.90
C MET A 331 -6.56 -8.22 17.78
N LYS A 332 -7.25 -7.17 18.23
CA LYS A 332 -8.32 -7.28 19.24
C LYS A 332 -9.62 -7.92 18.73
N ASN A 333 -9.89 -7.84 17.42
CA ASN A 333 -11.03 -8.49 16.79
C ASN A 333 -10.68 -8.83 15.33
N VAL A 334 -10.45 -10.11 15.02
CA VAL A 334 -10.04 -10.55 13.67
C VAL A 334 -11.16 -10.52 12.63
N ASN A 335 -12.42 -10.36 13.04
CA ASN A 335 -13.61 -10.51 12.18
C ASN A 335 -14.18 -9.18 11.67
N TYR A 336 -13.44 -8.07 11.77
CA TYR A 336 -13.86 -6.75 11.27
C TYR A 336 -12.98 -6.26 10.11
N SER A 337 -13.61 -5.81 9.04
CA SER A 337 -12.97 -5.22 7.86
C SER A 337 -13.71 -3.94 7.46
N CYS A 338 -13.01 -2.81 7.56
CA CYS A 338 -13.44 -1.49 7.07
C CYS A 338 -12.84 -1.26 5.68
N TRP A 339 -13.60 -0.64 4.77
CA TRP A 339 -13.25 -0.52 3.35
C TRP A 339 -13.16 0.94 2.92
N PRO A 340 -12.00 1.61 3.07
CA PRO A 340 -11.76 2.90 2.46
C PRO A 340 -11.70 2.77 0.93
N VAL A 341 -12.18 3.80 0.25
CA VAL A 341 -11.93 4.03 -1.17
C VAL A 341 -11.03 5.25 -1.26
N LEU A 342 -9.80 4.99 -1.69
CA LEU A 342 -8.67 5.92 -1.73
C LEU A 342 -8.41 6.45 -3.14
N LEU A 343 -7.47 7.38 -3.27
CA LEU A 343 -7.19 8.15 -4.48
C LEU A 343 -5.71 8.36 -4.75
N VAL A 344 -5.41 8.69 -5.99
CA VAL A 344 -4.15 9.34 -6.38
C VAL A 344 -4.42 10.17 -7.63
N ASN A 345 -3.86 11.37 -7.70
CA ASN A 345 -3.89 12.19 -8.89
C ASN A 345 -2.65 11.91 -9.76
N TYR A 346 -2.84 11.41 -10.99
CA TYR A 346 -1.73 11.13 -11.91
C TYR A 346 -1.32 12.36 -12.75
N ASN A 347 -1.78 13.57 -12.46
CA ASN A 347 -1.26 14.77 -13.10
C ASN A 347 -0.01 15.34 -12.40
N MET A 348 0.14 15.06 -11.11
CA MET A 348 1.23 15.56 -10.26
C MET A 348 2.58 14.93 -10.61
N SER A 349 3.68 15.65 -10.31
CA SER A 349 5.03 15.13 -10.53
C SER A 349 5.33 13.81 -9.78
N PRO A 350 6.30 13.00 -10.25
CA PRO A 350 6.66 11.71 -9.63
C PRO A 350 6.94 11.76 -8.12
N GLU A 351 7.48 12.87 -7.61
CA GLU A 351 7.79 13.05 -6.18
C GLU A 351 6.55 13.34 -5.31
N LYS A 352 5.49 13.91 -5.90
CA LYS A 352 4.29 14.34 -5.18
C LYS A 352 3.13 13.37 -5.32
N CYS A 353 2.92 12.82 -6.53
CA CYS A 353 1.81 11.95 -6.90
C CYS A 353 1.48 10.87 -5.85
N MET A 354 2.47 10.06 -5.45
CA MET A 354 2.27 8.92 -4.55
C MET A 354 2.59 9.20 -3.05
N LYS A 355 2.63 10.46 -2.65
CA LYS A 355 2.73 10.82 -1.22
C LYS A 355 1.38 10.69 -0.50
N GLU A 356 1.47 10.43 0.80
CA GLU A 356 0.33 10.37 1.72
C GLU A 356 -0.57 11.62 1.67
N GLU A 357 0.02 12.82 1.65
CA GLU A 357 -0.68 14.11 1.55
C GLU A 357 -1.57 14.26 0.28
N ASN A 358 -1.32 13.45 -0.75
CA ASN A 358 -2.05 13.45 -2.02
C ASN A 358 -2.95 12.21 -2.21
N ILE A 359 -2.99 11.29 -1.22
CA ILE A 359 -3.90 10.13 -1.21
C ILE A 359 -5.21 10.52 -0.51
N MET A 360 -6.13 11.12 -1.27
CA MET A 360 -7.43 11.53 -0.74
C MET A 360 -8.29 10.33 -0.30
N LEU A 361 -9.04 10.49 0.79
CA LEU A 361 -10.10 9.57 1.20
C LEU A 361 -11.44 10.10 0.66
N SER A 362 -12.25 9.26 0.01
CA SER A 362 -13.55 9.70 -0.54
C SER A 362 -14.74 8.83 -0.18
N LEU A 363 -14.56 7.54 0.13
CA LEU A 363 -15.61 6.73 0.76
C LEU A 363 -14.98 5.95 1.91
N LEU A 364 -15.69 5.85 3.03
CA LEU A 364 -15.35 4.93 4.11
C LEU A 364 -16.55 4.00 4.36
N ILE A 365 -16.46 2.81 3.76
CA ILE A 365 -17.51 1.79 3.79
C ILE A 365 -17.42 1.03 5.12
N PRO A 366 -18.49 1.00 5.93
CA PRO A 366 -18.47 0.42 7.27
C PRO A 366 -18.37 -1.11 7.22
N GLY A 367 -17.77 -1.69 8.25
CA GLY A 367 -17.76 -3.14 8.44
C GLY A 367 -19.08 -3.72 8.97
N PRO A 368 -19.07 -4.92 9.58
CA PRO A 368 -17.89 -5.72 9.92
C PRO A 368 -17.33 -6.55 8.75
N THR A 369 -18.12 -6.84 7.72
CA THR A 369 -17.74 -7.74 6.62
C THR A 369 -17.34 -6.98 5.36
N GLN A 370 -16.38 -7.51 4.60
CA GLN A 370 -16.06 -7.03 3.25
C GLN A 370 -17.33 -6.94 2.38
N PRO A 371 -17.59 -5.82 1.67
CA PRO A 371 -18.81 -5.63 0.88
C PRO A 371 -18.91 -6.55 -0.36
N GLY A 372 -17.79 -7.14 -0.80
CA GLY A 372 -17.75 -8.15 -1.86
C GLY A 372 -18.29 -7.63 -3.19
N ASN A 373 -19.27 -8.32 -3.77
CA ASN A 373 -19.94 -7.85 -4.99
C ASN A 373 -20.67 -6.51 -4.77
N ASN A 374 -21.25 -6.30 -3.57
CA ASN A 374 -22.11 -5.16 -3.22
C ASN A 374 -21.34 -3.83 -3.06
N ILE A 375 -20.01 -3.82 -3.23
CA ILE A 375 -19.21 -2.57 -3.24
C ILE A 375 -19.72 -1.54 -4.25
N ASP A 376 -20.34 -1.99 -5.34
CA ASP A 376 -20.93 -1.12 -6.37
C ASP A 376 -22.13 -0.30 -5.84
N VAL A 377 -22.84 -0.78 -4.81
CA VAL A 377 -23.88 -0.02 -4.12
C VAL A 377 -23.27 1.17 -3.36
N TYR A 378 -22.08 0.99 -2.80
CA TYR A 378 -21.35 2.01 -2.05
C TYR A 378 -20.57 2.99 -2.95
N LEU A 379 -20.09 2.54 -4.12
CA LEU A 379 -19.45 3.40 -5.14
C LEU A 379 -20.46 4.31 -5.85
N ALA A 380 -21.76 4.10 -5.65
CA ALA A 380 -22.80 4.79 -6.41
C ALA A 380 -22.92 6.32 -6.23
N PRO A 381 -22.53 6.99 -5.12
CA PRO A 381 -22.48 8.45 -5.06
C PRO A 381 -21.31 8.98 -5.90
N LEU A 382 -20.12 8.43 -5.68
CA LEU A 382 -18.90 8.73 -6.41
C LEU A 382 -19.06 8.65 -7.94
N ILE A 383 -19.73 7.63 -8.46
CA ILE A 383 -19.93 7.48 -9.92
C ILE A 383 -20.84 8.59 -10.48
N GLU A 384 -21.69 9.22 -9.65
CA GLU A 384 -22.50 10.37 -10.07
C GLU A 384 -21.66 11.65 -10.14
N ASP A 385 -20.79 11.93 -9.16
CA ASP A 385 -19.84 13.06 -9.23
C ASP A 385 -18.91 12.93 -10.45
N LEU A 386 -18.45 11.71 -10.78
CA LEU A 386 -17.58 11.46 -11.94
C LEU A 386 -18.27 11.60 -13.29
N ASN A 387 -19.56 11.28 -13.37
CA ASN A 387 -20.34 11.61 -14.57
C ASN A 387 -20.63 13.11 -14.64
N LEU A 388 -20.90 13.79 -13.52
CA LEU A 388 -21.12 15.24 -13.50
C LEU A 388 -19.88 16.01 -14.00
N LEU A 389 -18.70 15.67 -13.47
CA LEU A 389 -17.41 16.23 -13.90
C LEU A 389 -17.08 15.94 -15.37
N TRP A 390 -17.56 14.83 -15.94
CA TRP A 390 -17.31 14.48 -17.34
C TRP A 390 -18.36 15.05 -18.33
N GLU A 391 -19.63 15.07 -17.95
CA GLU A 391 -20.75 15.44 -18.83
C GLU A 391 -20.99 16.95 -18.90
N LYS A 392 -20.83 17.66 -17.77
CA LYS A 392 -20.98 19.12 -17.70
C LYS A 392 -19.66 19.84 -17.51
N GLY A 393 -18.71 19.19 -16.85
CA GLY A 393 -17.67 19.89 -16.12
C GLY A 393 -18.25 20.58 -14.87
N GLU A 394 -17.35 20.98 -13.99
CA GLU A 394 -17.59 22.03 -12.99
C GLU A 394 -16.58 23.14 -13.33
N VAL A 395 -16.84 24.40 -12.95
CA VAL A 395 -15.84 25.48 -13.06
C VAL A 395 -14.81 25.31 -11.92
N THR A 396 -14.18 24.14 -11.94
CA THR A 396 -13.09 23.55 -11.15
C THR A 396 -12.62 22.26 -11.89
N TYR A 397 -12.25 21.11 -11.26
CA TYR A 397 -11.32 20.09 -11.86
C TYR A 397 -11.46 18.64 -11.24
N ASP A 398 -10.82 17.55 -11.75
CA ASP A 398 -10.93 16.10 -11.30
C ASP A 398 -9.61 15.33 -10.85
N ALA A 399 -9.62 14.00 -10.60
CA ALA A 399 -8.51 13.06 -10.28
C ALA A 399 -8.77 11.51 -10.36
N PHE A 400 -9.89 10.98 -10.88
CA PHE A 400 -10.54 9.73 -10.34
C PHE A 400 -10.92 8.61 -11.40
N ARG A 401 -10.78 7.25 -11.34
CA ARG A 401 -10.45 6.17 -10.35
C ARG A 401 -10.12 4.74 -10.98
N CYS A 402 -10.15 3.60 -10.23
CA CYS A 402 -9.47 2.27 -10.47
C CYS A 402 -10.30 0.90 -10.38
N LYS A 403 -9.83 -0.22 -9.75
CA LYS A 403 -9.68 -1.60 -10.40
C LYS A 403 -10.13 -2.90 -9.57
N VAL A 404 -10.16 -4.16 -10.14
CA VAL A 404 -11.00 -5.38 -9.70
C VAL A 404 -10.33 -6.82 -9.70
N LYS A 405 -10.98 -7.91 -9.15
CA LYS A 405 -10.53 -9.36 -8.98
C LYS A 405 -11.43 -10.46 -9.68
N ALA A 406 -10.96 -11.74 -9.80
CA ALA A 406 -11.42 -12.78 -10.78
C ALA A 406 -12.13 -14.10 -10.29
N GLY A 407 -12.21 -15.15 -11.14
CA GLY A 407 -13.00 -16.40 -10.99
C GLY A 407 -12.54 -17.64 -11.81
N LYS A 408 -13.46 -18.55 -12.20
CA LYS A 408 -13.19 -19.94 -12.70
C LYS A 408 -12.26 -20.04 -13.93
N MET A 409 -12.29 -19.04 -14.83
CA MET A 409 -11.19 -18.74 -15.75
C MET A 409 -10.46 -17.50 -15.19
N GLY A 410 -9.29 -17.71 -14.58
CA GLY A 410 -8.72 -16.75 -13.64
C GLY A 410 -8.13 -15.47 -14.24
N CYS A 411 -7.90 -15.42 -15.55
CA CYS A 411 -7.17 -14.33 -16.19
C CYS A 411 -8.12 -13.32 -16.85
N PRO A 412 -8.31 -12.10 -16.29
CA PRO A 412 -9.21 -11.09 -16.87
C PRO A 412 -8.71 -10.52 -18.20
N GLY A 413 -7.43 -10.74 -18.55
CA GLY A 413 -6.89 -10.41 -19.88
C GLY A 413 -7.20 -11.47 -20.93
N CYS A 414 -6.88 -12.74 -20.66
CA CYS A 414 -7.05 -13.83 -21.63
C CYS A 414 -8.52 -14.26 -21.82
N GLY A 415 -9.38 -14.18 -20.80
CA GLY A 415 -10.80 -14.56 -20.91
C GLY A 415 -10.98 -16.01 -21.39
N LYS A 416 -11.83 -16.22 -22.41
CA LYS A 416 -12.01 -17.55 -23.05
C LYS A 416 -10.79 -18.08 -23.81
N ASN A 417 -9.75 -17.26 -24.01
CA ASN A 417 -8.46 -17.68 -24.54
C ASN A 417 -7.44 -18.07 -23.45
N THR A 418 -7.89 -18.38 -22.23
CA THR A 418 -7.02 -18.82 -21.13
C THR A 418 -6.93 -20.35 -21.08
N ASP A 419 -5.88 -20.91 -21.66
CA ASP A 419 -5.58 -22.34 -21.50
C ASP A 419 -5.40 -22.70 -20.01
N SER A 420 -6.14 -23.72 -19.55
CA SER A 420 -5.97 -24.26 -18.20
C SER A 420 -6.36 -25.74 -18.15
N MET A 421 -5.77 -26.48 -17.22
CA MET A 421 -6.06 -27.88 -16.96
C MET A 421 -6.44 -28.09 -15.50
N TRP A 422 -7.34 -29.03 -15.23
CA TRP A 422 -7.70 -29.42 -13.87
C TRP A 422 -6.80 -30.56 -13.38
N LEU A 423 -6.07 -30.35 -12.29
CA LEU A 423 -5.33 -31.38 -11.59
C LEU A 423 -6.24 -32.07 -10.58
N SER A 424 -6.44 -33.38 -10.73
CA SER A 424 -7.46 -34.13 -9.98
C SER A 424 -7.04 -34.44 -8.54
N ASN A 425 -5.77 -34.77 -8.29
CA ASN A 425 -5.26 -35.02 -6.94
C ASN A 425 -5.05 -33.69 -6.19
N CYS A 426 -4.49 -32.66 -6.85
CA CYS A 426 -4.36 -31.32 -6.27
C CYS A 426 -5.68 -30.53 -6.18
N ARG A 427 -6.75 -30.99 -6.83
CA ARG A 427 -8.09 -30.34 -6.88
C ARG A 427 -8.04 -28.86 -7.24
N LYS A 428 -7.34 -28.50 -8.32
CA LYS A 428 -7.17 -27.10 -8.76
C LYS A 428 -6.97 -26.96 -10.26
N HIS A 429 -7.31 -25.79 -10.80
CA HIS A 429 -6.87 -25.36 -12.12
C HIS A 429 -5.40 -24.92 -12.09
N VAL A 430 -4.63 -25.29 -13.12
CA VAL A 430 -3.29 -24.74 -13.41
C VAL A 430 -3.22 -24.30 -14.86
N TYR A 431 -2.38 -23.31 -15.14
CA TYR A 431 -2.33 -22.54 -16.38
C TYR A 431 -0.99 -22.81 -17.07
N MET A 432 -0.98 -23.81 -17.95
CA MET A 432 0.20 -24.26 -18.70
C MET A 432 0.20 -23.65 -20.12
N SER A 433 0.90 -24.28 -21.06
CA SER A 433 0.90 -23.93 -22.50
C SER A 433 1.44 -22.53 -22.82
N HIS A 434 2.32 -21.97 -21.97
CA HIS A 434 2.98 -20.68 -22.23
C HIS A 434 3.75 -20.67 -23.56
N GLN A 435 4.17 -21.84 -24.05
CA GLN A 435 4.70 -22.10 -25.40
C GLN A 435 3.92 -21.42 -26.54
N LYS A 436 2.60 -21.29 -26.45
CA LYS A 436 1.76 -20.62 -27.47
C LYS A 436 2.11 -19.13 -27.67
N GLY A 437 2.81 -18.52 -26.72
CA GLY A 437 3.35 -17.16 -26.79
C GLY A 437 4.72 -17.03 -27.45
N LEU A 438 5.45 -18.14 -27.68
CA LEU A 438 6.75 -18.15 -28.34
C LEU A 438 6.59 -18.06 -29.88
N PRO A 439 7.62 -17.65 -30.65
CA PRO A 439 7.57 -17.66 -32.11
C PRO A 439 7.16 -19.03 -32.70
N PRO A 440 6.44 -19.11 -33.83
CA PRO A 440 5.95 -20.38 -34.39
C PRO A 440 7.04 -21.42 -34.71
N ARG A 441 8.28 -20.98 -34.99
CA ARG A 441 9.45 -21.82 -35.26
C ARG A 441 10.30 -22.14 -34.01
N HIS A 442 9.87 -21.73 -32.82
CA HIS A 442 10.67 -21.88 -31.59
C HIS A 442 10.73 -23.34 -31.10
N ALA A 443 11.94 -23.86 -30.88
CA ALA A 443 12.22 -25.29 -30.64
C ALA A 443 11.39 -25.93 -29.51
N TYR A 444 11.07 -25.19 -28.45
CA TYR A 444 10.26 -25.71 -27.34
C TYR A 444 8.85 -26.20 -27.75
N ARG A 445 8.23 -25.63 -28.81
CA ARG A 445 6.87 -26.00 -29.26
C ARG A 445 6.72 -27.49 -29.65
N GLY A 446 7.82 -28.16 -30.00
CA GLY A 446 7.84 -29.59 -30.37
C GLY A 446 8.20 -30.55 -29.22
N LYS A 447 8.75 -30.08 -28.09
CA LYS A 447 9.36 -30.95 -27.06
C LYS A 447 8.34 -31.51 -26.06
N LYS A 448 7.39 -32.31 -26.56
CA LYS A 448 6.25 -32.91 -25.81
C LYS A 448 6.59 -33.41 -24.40
N SER A 449 7.66 -34.19 -24.28
CA SER A 449 8.05 -34.89 -23.03
C SER A 449 8.51 -33.99 -21.89
N TRP A 450 8.78 -32.70 -22.16
CA TRP A 450 9.21 -31.74 -21.14
C TRP A 450 8.05 -31.02 -20.46
N PHE A 451 6.86 -31.02 -21.09
CA PHE A 451 5.69 -30.23 -20.73
C PHE A 451 4.45 -31.14 -20.48
N ASP A 452 3.28 -30.84 -21.04
CA ASP A 452 2.01 -31.56 -20.78
C ASP A 452 1.77 -32.78 -21.70
N ALA A 453 2.85 -33.35 -22.27
CA ALA A 453 2.86 -34.39 -23.30
C ALA A 453 2.25 -34.00 -24.67
N LYS A 454 1.81 -32.75 -24.88
CA LYS A 454 1.33 -32.25 -26.19
C LYS A 454 2.40 -31.42 -26.92
N ALA A 455 2.15 -31.15 -28.20
CA ALA A 455 2.96 -30.24 -29.02
C ALA A 455 2.09 -29.03 -29.39
N GLU A 456 2.60 -27.82 -29.13
CA GLU A 456 1.78 -26.61 -29.15
C GLU A 456 2.04 -25.76 -30.40
N TYR A 457 1.25 -26.02 -31.44
CA TYR A 457 1.28 -25.26 -32.71
C TYR A 457 0.33 -24.03 -32.70
N GLY A 458 -0.52 -23.91 -31.68
CA GLY A 458 -1.47 -22.79 -31.56
C GLY A 458 -0.82 -21.42 -31.35
N ARG A 459 -1.54 -20.36 -31.74
CA ARG A 459 -1.18 -18.97 -31.41
C ARG A 459 -1.94 -18.53 -30.15
N LYS A 460 -1.32 -17.71 -29.29
CA LYS A 460 -2.00 -17.07 -28.15
C LYS A 460 -3.18 -16.22 -28.63
N GLY A 461 -4.36 -16.45 -28.05
CA GLY A 461 -5.59 -15.71 -28.42
C GLY A 461 -5.55 -14.23 -28.01
N ARG A 462 -6.43 -13.43 -28.62
CA ARG A 462 -6.51 -11.98 -28.36
C ARG A 462 -7.11 -11.69 -26.97
N ILE A 463 -6.63 -10.61 -26.34
CA ILE A 463 -7.22 -10.05 -25.11
C ILE A 463 -8.48 -9.26 -25.45
N MET A 464 -9.53 -9.40 -24.64
CA MET A 464 -10.85 -8.78 -24.89
C MET A 464 -10.82 -7.25 -24.66
N SER A 465 -11.41 -6.48 -25.58
CA SER A 465 -11.57 -5.03 -25.41
C SER A 465 -12.64 -4.70 -24.37
N GLY A 466 -12.70 -3.44 -23.92
CA GLY A 466 -13.77 -3.00 -23.01
C GLY A 466 -15.13 -3.01 -23.70
N ARG A 467 -15.22 -2.53 -24.94
CA ARG A 467 -16.42 -2.63 -25.80
C ARG A 467 -16.98 -4.05 -25.89
N ASN A 468 -16.13 -5.07 -26.13
CA ASN A 468 -16.61 -6.46 -26.19
C ASN A 468 -17.22 -6.93 -24.85
N ILE A 469 -16.63 -6.53 -23.72
CA ILE A 469 -17.14 -6.85 -22.39
C ILE A 469 -18.43 -6.05 -22.10
N SER A 470 -18.52 -4.81 -22.57
CA SER A 470 -19.70 -3.95 -22.46
C SER A 470 -20.90 -4.54 -23.20
N GLN A 471 -20.71 -5.01 -24.45
CA GLN A 471 -21.73 -5.71 -25.24
C GLN A 471 -22.20 -7.01 -24.54
N ILE A 472 -21.26 -7.89 -24.16
CA ILE A 472 -21.58 -9.15 -23.45
C ILE A 472 -22.36 -8.90 -22.14
N LEU A 473 -22.05 -7.81 -21.42
CA LEU A 473 -22.69 -7.47 -20.15
C LEU A 473 -23.87 -6.50 -20.27
N ARG A 474 -24.28 -6.11 -21.49
CA ARG A 474 -25.34 -5.11 -21.73
C ARG A 474 -26.63 -5.47 -20.98
N ASN A 475 -27.02 -6.74 -21.03
CA ASN A 475 -28.26 -7.26 -20.43
C ASN A 475 -28.05 -7.96 -19.08
N TYR A 476 -26.82 -7.97 -18.53
CA TYR A 476 -26.52 -8.64 -17.26
C TYR A 476 -27.16 -7.89 -16.08
N LYS A 477 -28.17 -8.51 -15.44
CA LYS A 477 -28.88 -7.98 -14.27
C LYS A 477 -28.08 -8.25 -12.99
N ASN A 478 -27.74 -7.20 -12.24
CA ASN A 478 -27.04 -7.31 -10.97
C ASN A 478 -28.00 -7.46 -9.79
N GLU A 479 -27.96 -8.61 -9.12
CA GLU A 479 -28.56 -8.77 -7.80
C GLU A 479 -27.59 -8.30 -6.70
N PHE A 480 -28.05 -7.43 -5.82
CA PHE A 480 -27.27 -6.87 -4.71
C PHE A 480 -28.00 -7.09 -3.38
N GLY A 481 -27.34 -7.78 -2.45
CA GLY A 481 -27.86 -8.05 -1.11
C GLY A 481 -27.28 -9.33 -0.50
N ASN A 482 -26.98 -9.30 0.80
CA ASN A 482 -26.40 -10.41 1.57
C ASN A 482 -27.48 -11.30 2.25
N VAL A 483 -28.65 -11.43 1.63
CA VAL A 483 -29.80 -12.17 2.20
C VAL A 483 -29.54 -13.68 2.19
N LYS A 484 -29.53 -14.32 3.36
CA LYS A 484 -29.50 -15.79 3.48
C LYS A 484 -30.86 -16.38 3.10
N ILE A 485 -31.05 -16.73 1.83
CA ILE A 485 -32.22 -17.50 1.39
C ILE A 485 -32.11 -18.92 1.98
N THR A 486 -32.85 -19.19 3.06
CA THR A 486 -33.01 -20.53 3.65
C THR A 486 -33.98 -21.36 2.81
N GLY A 487 -33.57 -21.66 1.57
CA GLY A 487 -34.30 -22.48 0.62
C GLY A 487 -33.37 -23.49 -0.03
N ASN A 488 -33.69 -24.78 0.08
CA ASN A 488 -32.97 -25.83 -0.62
C ASN A 488 -33.02 -25.58 -2.13
N LYS A 489 -31.86 -25.44 -2.78
CA LYS A 489 -31.77 -25.51 -4.26
C LYS A 489 -32.10 -26.93 -4.73
N ARG A 490 -33.41 -27.24 -4.81
CA ARG A 490 -33.91 -28.39 -5.55
C ARG A 490 -33.41 -28.24 -6.99
N LYS A 491 -32.61 -29.20 -7.47
CA LYS A 491 -32.43 -29.38 -8.92
C LYS A 491 -33.82 -29.58 -9.51
N MET A 492 -34.23 -28.72 -10.43
CA MET A 492 -35.33 -29.07 -11.32
C MET A 492 -34.81 -30.22 -12.20
N LYS A 493 -35.46 -31.38 -12.12
CA LYS A 493 -35.24 -32.47 -13.09
C LYS A 493 -35.98 -32.11 -14.37
N GLU A 494 -35.48 -32.57 -15.51
CA GLU A 494 -36.28 -32.57 -16.74
C GLU A 494 -37.57 -33.36 -16.54
N ALA A 495 -38.68 -32.81 -17.05
CA ALA A 495 -39.92 -33.52 -17.26
C ALA A 495 -40.08 -33.72 -18.77
N VAL A 496 -40.20 -34.97 -19.21
CA VAL A 496 -40.27 -35.32 -20.64
C VAL A 496 -41.73 -35.41 -21.07
N GLY A 497 -42.07 -34.68 -22.12
CA GLY A 497 -43.12 -35.05 -23.07
C GLY A 497 -44.56 -34.65 -22.75
N SER A 498 -45.09 -33.73 -23.55
CA SER A 498 -46.36 -33.93 -24.26
C SER A 498 -46.45 -32.95 -25.43
N GLU A 499 -46.66 -33.45 -26.65
CA GLU A 499 -46.99 -32.60 -27.81
C GLU A 499 -48.46 -32.19 -27.75
N SER A 500 -48.75 -30.93 -28.07
CA SER A 500 -50.10 -30.48 -28.39
C SER A 500 -50.04 -29.24 -29.29
N ASN A 501 -50.37 -29.40 -30.57
CA ASN A 501 -50.44 -28.29 -31.52
C ASN A 501 -51.64 -27.40 -31.19
N THR A 502 -51.47 -26.09 -31.33
CA THR A 502 -52.54 -25.15 -31.69
C THR A 502 -51.88 -23.93 -32.31
N ASP A 503 -52.22 -23.64 -33.56
CA ASP A 503 -51.70 -22.52 -34.31
C ASP A 503 -52.42 -21.23 -33.90
N ASP A 504 -51.68 -20.12 -33.75
CA ASP A 504 -52.27 -18.78 -33.75
C ASP A 504 -51.23 -17.77 -34.24
N GLU A 505 -51.42 -17.23 -35.45
CA GLU A 505 -50.51 -16.24 -36.04
C GLU A 505 -50.88 -14.82 -35.59
N SER A 506 -49.97 -14.16 -34.87
CA SER A 506 -49.98 -12.70 -34.75
C SER A 506 -48.57 -12.14 -34.90
N SER A 507 -48.40 -11.22 -35.84
CA SER A 507 -47.11 -10.78 -36.36
C SER A 507 -46.70 -9.42 -35.78
N GLU A 508 -45.93 -9.45 -34.70
CA GLU A 508 -45.11 -8.31 -34.28
C GLU A 508 -43.63 -8.59 -34.53
N SER A 509 -42.91 -7.56 -34.99
CA SER A 509 -41.52 -7.64 -35.40
C SER A 509 -40.60 -7.77 -34.19
N LYS A 510 -40.25 -9.00 -33.84
CA LYS A 510 -39.13 -9.27 -32.95
C LYS A 510 -37.84 -8.82 -33.65
N GLU A 511 -37.20 -7.79 -33.12
CA GLU A 511 -35.78 -7.56 -33.36
C GLU A 511 -35.00 -8.84 -33.05
N GLU A 512 -33.96 -9.14 -33.81
CA GLU A 512 -33.11 -10.31 -33.56
C GLU A 512 -32.32 -10.09 -32.25
N GLU A 513 -32.86 -10.56 -31.12
CA GLU A 513 -32.08 -10.68 -29.89
C GLU A 513 -30.90 -11.61 -30.15
N GLU A 514 -29.69 -11.03 -30.31
CA GLU A 514 -28.42 -11.79 -30.43
C GLU A 514 -28.41 -12.86 -29.33
N ALA A 515 -28.50 -14.14 -29.70
CA ALA A 515 -28.70 -15.23 -28.76
C ALA A 515 -27.55 -15.28 -27.74
N VAL A 516 -27.79 -14.72 -26.55
CA VAL A 516 -26.72 -14.42 -25.60
C VAL A 516 -26.19 -15.73 -25.02
N ASP A 517 -24.92 -16.03 -25.29
CA ASP A 517 -24.23 -17.22 -24.78
C ASP A 517 -24.32 -17.27 -23.24
N GLU A 518 -25.25 -18.09 -22.71
CA GLU A 518 -25.44 -18.29 -21.28
C GLU A 518 -24.16 -18.83 -20.62
N GLU A 519 -23.36 -19.61 -21.36
CA GLU A 519 -22.07 -20.09 -20.86
C GLU A 519 -21.08 -18.92 -20.74
N GLU A 520 -21.10 -17.94 -21.65
CA GLU A 520 -20.33 -16.69 -21.52
C GLU A 520 -20.82 -15.79 -20.38
N LEU A 521 -22.14 -15.61 -20.22
CA LEU A 521 -22.72 -14.87 -19.09
C LEU A 521 -22.33 -15.50 -17.75
N SER A 522 -22.35 -16.84 -17.64
CA SER A 522 -22.03 -17.59 -16.41
C SER A 522 -20.60 -17.35 -15.89
N ARG A 523 -19.70 -16.83 -16.74
CA ARG A 523 -18.30 -16.53 -16.41
C ARG A 523 -18.17 -15.24 -15.58
N TRP A 524 -19.19 -14.38 -15.56
CA TRP A 524 -19.17 -13.06 -14.90
C TRP A 524 -19.95 -13.05 -13.58
N LYS A 525 -19.44 -12.30 -12.60
CA LYS A 525 -20.02 -12.16 -11.24
C LYS A 525 -20.93 -10.94 -11.06
N LYS A 526 -20.83 -9.95 -11.96
CA LYS A 526 -21.61 -8.71 -12.04
C LYS A 526 -21.22 -7.92 -13.30
N ARG A 527 -22.13 -7.08 -13.80
CA ARG A 527 -21.77 -5.89 -14.59
C ARG A 527 -21.17 -4.85 -13.64
N SER A 528 -19.94 -4.39 -13.89
CA SER A 528 -19.31 -3.41 -13.00
C SER A 528 -19.96 -2.03 -13.12
N ILE A 529 -20.20 -1.34 -12.00
CA ILE A 529 -20.76 0.02 -12.00
C ILE A 529 -19.92 1.03 -12.79
N PHE A 530 -18.61 0.82 -12.93
CA PHE A 530 -17.75 1.68 -13.74
C PHE A 530 -18.13 1.70 -15.24
N LEU A 531 -18.90 0.72 -15.74
CA LEU A 531 -19.52 0.75 -17.08
C LEU A 531 -20.69 1.77 -17.21
N LYS A 532 -20.92 2.63 -16.20
CA LYS A 532 -21.72 3.85 -16.31
C LYS A 532 -20.91 5.08 -16.73
N LEU A 533 -19.58 5.05 -16.57
CA LEU A 533 -18.70 6.13 -17.00
C LEU A 533 -18.49 5.99 -18.53
N PRO A 534 -18.78 7.01 -19.35
CA PRO A 534 -18.83 6.87 -20.83
C PRO A 534 -17.48 6.50 -21.47
N TYR A 535 -16.36 6.81 -20.80
CA TYR A 535 -15.01 6.48 -21.25
C TYR A 535 -14.52 5.07 -20.84
N TRP A 536 -15.25 4.35 -19.96
CA TRP A 536 -14.69 3.17 -19.30
C TRP A 536 -14.50 1.95 -20.22
N GLU A 537 -15.38 1.76 -21.21
CA GLU A 537 -15.24 0.65 -22.17
C GLU A 537 -14.12 0.87 -23.20
N GLU A 538 -13.61 2.10 -23.28
CA GLU A 538 -12.57 2.53 -24.21
C GLU A 538 -11.17 2.41 -23.60
N LEU A 539 -11.05 2.50 -22.27
CA LEU A 539 -9.80 2.29 -21.53
C LEU A 539 -9.15 0.94 -21.91
N PRO A 540 -7.91 0.92 -22.45
CA PRO A 540 -7.22 -0.32 -22.83
C PRO A 540 -6.98 -1.29 -21.66
N VAL A 541 -6.82 -0.75 -20.44
CA VAL A 541 -6.46 -1.48 -19.22
C VAL A 541 -7.39 -1.09 -18.07
N ARG A 542 -8.64 -1.55 -18.12
CA ARG A 542 -9.69 -1.24 -17.11
C ARG A 542 -9.38 -1.73 -15.70
N HIS A 543 -8.56 -2.79 -15.54
CA HIS A 543 -8.12 -3.31 -14.24
C HIS A 543 -6.58 -3.45 -14.22
N ASN A 544 -5.92 -3.43 -13.07
CA ASN A 544 -4.46 -3.51 -12.92
C ASN A 544 -4.19 -4.88 -12.29
N LEU A 545 -3.09 -5.48 -12.69
CA LEU A 545 -2.48 -6.55 -11.93
C LEU A 545 -1.58 -5.91 -10.86
N ASP A 546 -1.94 -6.17 -9.60
CA ASP A 546 -1.19 -5.71 -8.44
C ASP A 546 0.17 -6.42 -8.41
N VAL A 547 1.20 -5.76 -8.95
CA VAL A 547 2.55 -6.32 -9.08
C VAL A 547 3.12 -6.70 -7.72
N MET A 548 2.87 -5.91 -6.68
CA MET A 548 3.32 -6.19 -5.31
C MET A 548 2.72 -7.50 -4.79
N HIS A 549 1.41 -7.71 -4.96
CA HIS A 549 0.76 -8.96 -4.58
C HIS A 549 1.17 -10.14 -5.48
N VAL A 550 1.36 -9.93 -6.78
CA VAL A 550 1.80 -10.98 -7.71
C VAL A 550 3.22 -11.44 -7.38
N GLU A 551 4.18 -10.50 -7.29
CA GLU A 551 5.57 -10.75 -6.93
C GLU A 551 5.69 -11.47 -5.58
N ARG A 552 5.04 -10.94 -4.53
CA ARG A 552 5.02 -11.54 -3.18
C ARG A 552 4.51 -12.98 -3.18
N ASN A 553 3.45 -13.26 -3.94
CA ASN A 553 2.84 -14.59 -4.00
C ASN A 553 3.63 -15.58 -4.87
N VAL A 554 4.26 -15.12 -5.96
CA VAL A 554 5.16 -15.93 -6.80
C VAL A 554 6.43 -16.26 -6.02
N ALA A 555 7.06 -15.28 -5.38
CA ALA A 555 8.24 -15.49 -4.52
C ALA A 555 7.94 -16.44 -3.35
N ALA A 556 6.81 -16.26 -2.66
CA ALA A 556 6.38 -17.18 -1.59
C ALA A 556 6.12 -18.60 -2.11
N SER A 557 5.55 -18.74 -3.32
CA SER A 557 5.31 -20.05 -3.96
C SER A 557 6.61 -20.75 -4.36
N LEU A 558 7.59 -19.99 -4.87
CA LEU A 558 8.93 -20.46 -5.20
C LEU A 558 9.66 -20.94 -3.94
N VAL A 559 9.83 -20.06 -2.95
CA VAL A 559 10.53 -20.37 -1.70
C VAL A 559 9.88 -21.55 -0.96
N ALA A 560 8.55 -21.62 -0.89
CA ALA A 560 7.87 -22.74 -0.26
C ALA A 560 8.07 -24.08 -0.99
N THR A 561 8.30 -24.05 -2.31
CA THR A 561 8.56 -25.24 -3.13
C THR A 561 10.02 -25.69 -3.03
N LEU A 562 10.98 -24.75 -3.07
CA LEU A 562 12.41 -25.04 -2.87
C LEU A 562 12.69 -25.63 -1.47
N LEU A 563 12.07 -25.06 -0.44
CA LEU A 563 12.18 -25.53 0.95
C LEU A 563 11.29 -26.75 1.24
N HIS A 564 10.37 -27.12 0.33
CA HIS A 564 9.33 -28.14 0.53
C HIS A 564 8.64 -27.99 1.91
N CYS A 565 8.11 -26.78 2.18
CA CYS A 565 7.44 -26.44 3.45
C CYS A 565 5.91 -26.38 3.29
N GLY A 566 5.17 -25.96 4.33
CA GLY A 566 3.71 -26.09 4.42
C GLY A 566 2.86 -25.37 3.35
N LYS A 567 3.45 -24.61 2.42
CA LYS A 567 2.78 -24.02 1.24
C LYS A 567 3.42 -24.45 -0.10
N SER A 568 4.24 -25.51 -0.08
CA SER A 568 4.92 -26.06 -1.25
C SER A 568 3.95 -26.38 -2.39
N LYS A 569 4.35 -26.08 -3.63
CA LYS A 569 3.65 -26.53 -4.82
C LYS A 569 4.07 -27.95 -5.24
N ASP A 570 5.12 -28.50 -4.63
CA ASP A 570 5.54 -29.90 -4.78
C ASP A 570 5.19 -30.71 -3.52
N GLY A 571 4.75 -31.96 -3.70
CA GLY A 571 4.24 -32.82 -2.64
C GLY A 571 3.35 -33.96 -3.17
N LEU A 572 2.88 -34.85 -2.30
CA LEU A 572 2.26 -36.13 -2.70
C LEU A 572 1.18 -36.03 -3.78
N ASN A 573 0.24 -35.09 -3.65
CA ASN A 573 -0.82 -34.93 -4.64
C ASN A 573 -0.27 -34.43 -5.99
N ALA A 574 0.70 -33.52 -5.98
CA ALA A 574 1.36 -33.03 -7.21
C ALA A 574 2.16 -34.14 -7.90
N ARG A 575 2.82 -35.03 -7.14
CA ARG A 575 3.53 -36.19 -7.70
C ARG A 575 2.58 -37.24 -8.27
N LYS A 576 1.39 -37.45 -7.67
CA LYS A 576 0.32 -38.26 -8.26
C LYS A 576 -0.29 -37.64 -9.51
N ASP A 577 -0.34 -36.31 -9.61
CA ASP A 577 -0.74 -35.63 -10.85
C ASP A 577 0.35 -35.75 -11.94
N LEU A 578 1.64 -35.80 -11.62
CA LEU A 578 2.71 -36.15 -12.59
C LEU A 578 2.57 -37.60 -13.10
N GLU A 579 2.27 -38.53 -12.20
CA GLU A 579 2.01 -39.94 -12.48
C GLU A 579 0.81 -40.11 -13.43
N LEU A 580 -0.32 -39.47 -13.12
CA LEU A 580 -1.53 -39.46 -13.95
C LEU A 580 -1.31 -38.81 -15.34
N LEU A 581 -0.41 -37.83 -15.45
CA LEU A 581 -0.04 -37.18 -16.71
C LEU A 581 1.06 -37.93 -17.48
N GLY A 582 1.64 -39.00 -16.93
CA GLY A 582 2.67 -39.83 -17.58
C GLY A 582 4.05 -39.19 -17.73
N ILE A 583 4.29 -38.03 -17.09
CA ILE A 583 5.50 -37.22 -17.23
C ILE A 583 6.41 -37.31 -15.99
N ARG A 584 7.73 -37.16 -16.17
CA ARG A 584 8.75 -37.18 -15.09
C ARG A 584 8.65 -38.41 -14.18
N LYS A 585 8.82 -39.60 -14.78
CA LYS A 585 8.72 -40.93 -14.12
C LYS A 585 9.68 -41.10 -12.94
N ASP A 586 10.83 -40.45 -13.03
CA ASP A 586 11.84 -40.27 -11.99
C ASP A 586 11.28 -39.65 -10.69
N LEU A 587 10.21 -38.86 -10.77
CA LEU A 587 9.60 -38.16 -9.64
C LEU A 587 8.33 -38.81 -9.08
N HIS A 588 7.88 -39.94 -9.66
CA HIS A 588 6.61 -40.59 -9.30
C HIS A 588 6.65 -41.16 -7.87
N PRO A 589 5.51 -41.22 -7.15
CA PRO A 589 5.47 -41.69 -5.76
C PRO A 589 5.80 -43.18 -5.65
N GLN A 590 6.75 -43.55 -4.80
CA GLN A 590 7.15 -44.95 -4.59
C GLN A 590 6.54 -45.52 -3.30
N PRO A 591 5.78 -46.62 -3.33
CA PRO A 591 5.29 -47.26 -2.11
C PRO A 591 6.44 -47.97 -1.36
N ARG A 592 6.73 -47.54 -0.13
CA ARG A 592 7.67 -48.20 0.79
C ARG A 592 6.93 -48.67 2.05
N GLY A 593 6.24 -49.79 1.92
CA GLY A 593 5.38 -50.33 2.99
C GLY A 593 4.24 -49.38 3.34
N LYS A 594 4.07 -49.07 4.64
CA LYS A 594 3.01 -48.15 5.13
C LYS A 594 3.27 -46.65 4.83
N ARG A 595 4.37 -46.29 4.16
CA ARG A 595 4.69 -44.89 3.80
C ARG A 595 4.95 -44.76 2.30
N THR A 596 4.46 -43.68 1.68
CA THR A 596 4.84 -43.32 0.33
C THR A 596 6.13 -42.50 0.37
N TYR A 597 7.18 -42.98 -0.30
CA TYR A 597 8.41 -42.24 -0.54
C TYR A 597 8.22 -41.33 -1.76
N LEU A 598 8.68 -40.09 -1.67
CA LEU A 598 8.72 -39.17 -2.80
C LEU A 598 10.20 -39.00 -3.20
N PRO A 599 10.59 -39.32 -4.45
CA PRO A 599 11.95 -39.08 -4.91
C PRO A 599 12.32 -37.59 -4.80
N PRO A 600 13.56 -37.26 -4.37
CA PRO A 600 14.04 -35.89 -4.38
C PRO A 600 14.00 -35.34 -5.82
N ALA A 601 13.57 -34.09 -5.97
CA ALA A 601 13.53 -33.44 -7.28
C ALA A 601 14.67 -32.42 -7.42
N PRO A 602 15.12 -32.07 -8.65
CA PRO A 602 16.23 -31.13 -8.89
C PRO A 602 16.08 -29.71 -8.30
N TRP A 603 14.90 -29.33 -7.83
CA TRP A 603 14.63 -28.06 -7.14
C TRP A 603 14.46 -28.21 -5.61
N SER A 604 14.49 -29.43 -5.08
CA SER A 604 14.30 -29.72 -3.66
C SER A 604 15.64 -29.64 -2.94
N LEU A 605 15.81 -28.64 -2.09
CA LEU A 605 17.01 -28.50 -1.26
C LEU A 605 17.09 -29.65 -0.24
N SER A 606 18.28 -30.24 -0.05
CA SER A 606 18.53 -31.22 1.01
C SER A 606 18.41 -30.62 2.41
N SER A 607 18.45 -31.46 3.44
CA SER A 607 18.44 -31.00 4.85
C SER A 607 19.69 -30.18 5.21
N LYS A 608 20.83 -30.39 4.53
CA LYS A 608 21.96 -29.48 4.57
C LYS A 608 21.58 -28.19 3.87
N GLU A 609 21.01 -28.27 2.66
CA GLU A 609 20.89 -27.12 1.77
C GLU A 609 19.73 -26.12 2.00
N LYS A 610 18.67 -26.42 2.75
CA LYS A 610 17.50 -25.51 2.97
C LYS A 610 17.78 -24.12 3.62
N LYS A 611 19.03 -23.63 3.61
CA LYS A 611 19.66 -23.39 4.91
C LYS A 611 20.80 -22.35 4.99
N VAL A 612 21.78 -22.16 4.07
CA VAL A 612 22.31 -20.76 3.85
C VAL A 612 21.27 -19.99 3.07
N PHE A 613 20.27 -20.64 2.49
CA PHE A 613 19.06 -19.95 2.12
C PHE A 613 18.52 -19.20 3.35
N CYS A 614 18.37 -19.88 4.48
CA CYS A 614 18.01 -19.24 5.73
C CYS A 614 19.13 -18.39 6.36
N LYS A 615 20.36 -18.89 6.49
CA LYS A 615 21.46 -18.14 7.13
C LYS A 615 21.84 -16.88 6.34
N ARG A 616 21.85 -16.90 5.00
CA ARG A 616 21.98 -15.67 4.18
C ARG A 616 20.83 -14.71 4.41
N LEU A 617 19.58 -15.17 4.43
CA LEU A 617 18.44 -14.27 4.69
C LEU A 617 18.44 -13.74 6.14
N PHE A 618 19.08 -14.43 7.08
CA PHE A 618 19.31 -13.96 8.44
C PHE A 618 20.49 -12.97 8.56
N ASP A 619 21.58 -13.21 7.82
CA ASP A 619 22.78 -12.37 7.81
C ASP A 619 22.73 -11.24 6.77
N PHE A 620 21.67 -11.18 5.95
CA PHE A 620 21.47 -10.14 4.95
C PHE A 620 21.37 -8.75 5.59
N ARG A 621 22.19 -7.81 5.11
CA ARG A 621 22.17 -6.40 5.51
C ARG A 621 22.11 -5.55 4.23
N GLY A 622 20.93 -5.08 3.87
CA GLY A 622 20.76 -4.00 2.90
C GLY A 622 20.97 -2.62 3.56
N PRO A 623 21.04 -1.53 2.79
CA PRO A 623 21.00 -0.18 3.35
C PRO A 623 19.65 0.12 4.01
N ASP A 624 19.61 1.16 4.85
CA ASP A 624 18.37 1.68 5.47
C ASP A 624 17.18 1.65 4.50
N GLY A 625 16.09 1.02 4.93
CA GLY A 625 14.83 0.91 4.19
C GLY A 625 14.88 0.26 2.80
N TYR A 626 15.98 -0.40 2.41
CA TYR A 626 16.03 -1.25 1.19
C TYR A 626 15.00 -2.38 1.26
N CYS A 627 14.86 -2.98 2.44
CA CYS A 627 13.86 -3.99 2.74
C CYS A 627 13.45 -3.91 4.23
N SER A 628 12.41 -4.66 4.62
CA SER A 628 12.17 -4.97 6.03
C SER A 628 13.31 -5.84 6.58
N ASN A 629 13.50 -5.89 7.90
CA ASN A 629 14.58 -6.70 8.49
C ASN A 629 14.27 -8.20 8.37
N ILE A 630 14.78 -8.81 7.28
CA ILE A 630 14.52 -10.20 6.87
C ILE A 630 14.92 -11.21 7.96
N SER A 631 15.92 -10.90 8.80
CA SER A 631 16.39 -11.82 9.84
C SER A 631 15.32 -12.17 10.88
N ARG A 632 14.33 -11.29 11.09
CA ARG A 632 13.17 -11.54 11.96
C ARG A 632 12.20 -12.59 11.41
N CYS A 633 12.36 -13.03 10.16
CA CYS A 633 11.45 -13.92 9.46
C CYS A 633 12.02 -15.34 9.22
N VAL A 634 13.20 -15.68 9.76
CA VAL A 634 14.04 -16.80 9.25
C VAL A 634 14.72 -17.63 10.38
N LYS A 635 15.08 -18.90 10.09
CA LYS A 635 15.81 -19.86 10.97
C LYS A 635 16.77 -20.75 10.11
N LEU A 636 18.09 -20.81 10.42
CA LEU A 636 19.35 -21.18 9.65
C LEU A 636 19.46 -22.63 9.03
N GLU A 637 20.56 -23.30 8.55
CA GLU A 637 22.04 -23.14 8.30
C GLU A 637 22.73 -24.12 7.24
N GLU A 638 23.15 -23.73 5.99
CA GLU A 638 24.08 -24.50 5.03
C GLU A 638 23.75 -24.83 3.48
N TRP A 639 23.54 -23.92 2.48
CA TRP A 639 22.86 -24.04 1.10
C TRP A 639 23.65 -24.09 -0.26
N LEU A 640 23.08 -24.79 -1.29
CA LEU A 640 23.32 -24.71 -2.78
C LEU A 640 22.04 -24.95 -3.66
N LEU A 641 22.09 -24.73 -5.00
CA LEU A 641 21.01 -25.03 -5.99
C LEU A 641 21.60 -25.42 -7.39
N PRO A 642 21.02 -26.39 -8.14
CA PRO A 642 21.50 -26.74 -9.48
C PRO A 642 21.38 -25.62 -10.53
N LYS A 643 22.31 -25.62 -11.49
CA LYS A 643 22.59 -24.52 -12.44
C LYS A 643 21.36 -24.05 -13.22
N GLY A 644 20.58 -24.97 -13.79
CA GLY A 644 19.36 -24.62 -14.54
C GLY A 644 18.28 -23.94 -13.69
N VAL A 645 18.13 -24.35 -12.43
CA VAL A 645 17.17 -23.76 -11.49
C VAL A 645 17.64 -22.36 -11.08
N ARG A 646 18.94 -22.19 -10.80
CA ARG A 646 19.58 -20.89 -10.51
C ARG A 646 19.33 -19.88 -11.64
N ILE A 647 19.57 -20.27 -12.89
CA ILE A 647 19.43 -19.39 -14.06
C ILE A 647 17.98 -19.02 -14.34
N ALA A 648 17.04 -19.97 -14.23
CA ALA A 648 15.61 -19.69 -14.39
C ALA A 648 15.13 -18.65 -13.36
N ILE A 649 15.46 -18.86 -12.07
CA ILE A 649 15.13 -17.92 -11.00
C ILE A 649 15.80 -16.56 -11.23
N GLY A 650 17.08 -16.55 -11.66
CA GLY A 650 17.82 -15.34 -12.01
C GLY A 650 17.12 -14.50 -13.08
N ARG A 651 16.67 -15.12 -14.18
CA ARG A 651 15.89 -14.45 -15.25
C ARG A 651 14.55 -13.89 -14.72
N LEU A 652 13.86 -14.60 -13.83
CA LEU A 652 12.62 -14.09 -13.22
C LEU A 652 12.87 -12.91 -12.27
N CYS A 653 13.94 -12.95 -11.46
CA CYS A 653 14.34 -11.84 -10.60
C CYS A 653 14.82 -10.62 -11.40
N ALA A 654 15.52 -10.82 -12.52
CA ALA A 654 15.88 -9.75 -13.44
C ALA A 654 14.62 -9.11 -14.07
N PHE A 655 13.66 -9.92 -14.54
CA PHE A 655 12.39 -9.43 -15.06
C PHE A 655 11.64 -8.53 -14.06
N PHE A 656 11.47 -8.96 -12.80
CA PHE A 656 10.83 -8.12 -11.78
C PHE A 656 11.66 -6.87 -11.45
N ARG A 657 12.99 -6.96 -11.41
CA ARG A 657 13.88 -5.80 -11.21
C ARG A 657 13.69 -4.74 -12.30
N HIS A 658 13.69 -5.14 -13.58
CA HIS A 658 13.48 -4.23 -14.71
C HIS A 658 12.05 -3.66 -14.74
N LEU A 659 11.05 -4.50 -14.49
CA LEU A 659 9.63 -4.11 -14.42
C LEU A 659 9.37 -3.06 -13.33
N CYS A 660 10.11 -3.12 -12.22
CA CYS A 660 10.00 -2.23 -11.08
C CYS A 660 11.00 -1.05 -11.12
N GLN A 661 11.70 -0.81 -12.23
CA GLN A 661 12.49 0.41 -12.41
C GLN A 661 11.59 1.66 -12.42
N ARG A 662 12.17 2.80 -12.03
CA ARG A 662 11.47 4.11 -12.06
C ARG A 662 11.30 4.63 -13.47
N VAL A 663 12.38 4.60 -14.24
CA VAL A 663 12.39 4.90 -15.67
C VAL A 663 12.44 3.56 -16.41
N ILE A 664 11.49 3.35 -17.32
CA ILE A 664 11.43 2.12 -18.13
C ILE A 664 11.48 2.49 -19.61
N ASP A 665 12.50 1.97 -20.29
CA ASP A 665 12.73 2.10 -21.73
C ASP A 665 11.67 1.31 -22.53
N ARG A 666 10.96 2.00 -23.45
CA ARG A 666 9.88 1.39 -24.25
C ARG A 666 10.38 0.23 -25.14
N GLU A 667 11.63 0.27 -25.60
CA GLU A 667 12.23 -0.82 -26.39
C GLU A 667 12.63 -2.01 -25.52
N LYS A 668 13.19 -1.77 -24.33
CA LYS A 668 13.51 -2.87 -23.39
C LYS A 668 12.26 -3.64 -22.95
N ILE A 669 11.12 -2.96 -22.77
CA ILE A 669 9.83 -3.64 -22.54
C ILE A 669 9.51 -4.61 -23.70
N SER A 670 9.82 -4.25 -24.95
CA SER A 670 9.59 -5.10 -26.14
C SER A 670 10.39 -6.41 -26.10
N VAL A 671 11.59 -6.40 -25.53
CA VAL A 671 12.43 -7.60 -25.36
C VAL A 671 11.92 -8.45 -24.19
N MET A 672 11.64 -7.82 -23.04
CA MET A 672 11.03 -8.46 -21.87
C MET A 672 9.69 -9.15 -22.20
N GLU A 673 8.98 -8.69 -23.24
CA GLU A 673 7.75 -9.33 -23.72
C GLU A 673 7.96 -10.81 -24.11
N THR A 674 9.14 -11.15 -24.63
CA THR A 674 9.51 -12.50 -25.07
C THR A 674 10.23 -13.27 -23.96
N GLU A 675 11.20 -12.64 -23.30
CA GLU A 675 12.03 -13.26 -22.26
C GLU A 675 11.22 -13.85 -21.10
N ILE A 676 10.11 -13.22 -20.72
CA ILE A 676 9.26 -13.74 -19.63
C ILE A 676 8.50 -15.01 -20.03
N VAL A 677 8.16 -15.17 -21.30
CA VAL A 677 7.52 -16.39 -21.82
C VAL A 677 8.53 -17.53 -21.87
N GLU A 678 9.75 -17.26 -22.33
CA GLU A 678 10.87 -18.21 -22.27
C GLU A 678 11.18 -18.62 -20.82
N THR A 679 11.23 -17.64 -19.91
CA THR A 679 11.50 -17.87 -18.48
C THR A 679 10.40 -18.73 -17.86
N LEU A 680 9.12 -18.47 -18.13
CA LEU A 680 8.05 -19.36 -17.67
C LEU A 680 8.13 -20.75 -18.31
N CYS A 681 8.55 -20.91 -19.57
CA CYS A 681 8.81 -22.23 -20.14
C CYS A 681 10.04 -22.94 -19.51
N MET A 682 11.07 -22.21 -19.07
CA MET A 682 12.14 -22.78 -18.24
C MET A 682 11.61 -23.25 -16.88
N PHE A 683 10.74 -22.46 -16.24
CA PHE A 683 10.03 -22.90 -15.04
C PHE A 683 9.17 -24.14 -15.31
N GLU A 684 8.40 -24.19 -16.41
CA GLU A 684 7.54 -25.33 -16.78
C GLU A 684 8.37 -26.62 -16.96
N ARG A 685 9.59 -26.55 -17.51
CA ARG A 685 10.53 -27.68 -17.59
C ARG A 685 10.94 -28.21 -16.22
N VAL A 686 11.16 -27.30 -15.25
CA VAL A 686 11.64 -27.62 -13.90
C VAL A 686 10.47 -27.99 -12.98
N PHE A 687 9.68 -27.01 -12.56
CA PHE A 687 8.68 -27.16 -11.50
C PHE A 687 7.47 -28.03 -11.94
N PRO A 688 6.75 -28.68 -11.00
CA PRO A 688 5.58 -29.48 -11.34
C PRO A 688 4.43 -28.58 -11.84
N PRO A 689 3.48 -29.09 -12.66
CA PRO A 689 2.33 -28.31 -13.14
C PRO A 689 1.54 -27.62 -12.03
N SER A 690 1.52 -28.23 -10.85
CA SER A 690 1.02 -27.69 -9.58
C SER A 690 1.53 -26.29 -9.20
N PHE A 691 2.69 -25.86 -9.70
CA PHE A 691 3.27 -24.53 -9.48
C PHE A 691 2.50 -23.42 -10.22
N PHE A 692 1.99 -23.71 -11.43
CA PHE A 692 1.45 -22.72 -12.36
C PHE A 692 -0.02 -22.38 -12.05
N ASP A 693 -0.28 -21.89 -10.84
CA ASP A 693 -1.58 -21.28 -10.55
C ASP A 693 -1.73 -19.91 -11.25
N ILE A 694 -2.91 -19.30 -11.11
CA ILE A 694 -3.24 -18.05 -11.80
C ILE A 694 -2.22 -16.94 -11.54
N VAL A 695 -1.62 -16.88 -10.35
CA VAL A 695 -0.70 -15.77 -10.01
C VAL A 695 0.60 -15.87 -10.81
N VAL A 696 1.09 -17.09 -11.08
CA VAL A 696 2.23 -17.33 -11.98
C VAL A 696 1.87 -16.94 -13.42
N HIS A 697 0.65 -17.26 -13.88
CA HIS A 697 0.20 -16.85 -15.21
C HIS A 697 0.07 -15.33 -15.35
N LEU A 698 -0.36 -14.60 -14.31
CA LEU A 698 -0.50 -13.14 -14.36
C LEU A 698 0.82 -12.42 -14.67
N VAL A 699 1.98 -13.04 -14.39
CA VAL A 699 3.31 -12.47 -14.67
C VAL A 699 3.49 -12.11 -16.16
N VAL A 700 2.95 -12.90 -17.10
CA VAL A 700 3.10 -12.61 -18.55
C VAL A 700 2.37 -11.36 -19.03
N HIS A 701 1.46 -10.83 -18.22
CA HIS A 701 0.66 -9.65 -18.55
C HIS A 701 1.25 -8.35 -17.96
N LEU A 702 2.08 -8.45 -16.92
CA LEU A 702 2.66 -7.28 -16.24
C LEU A 702 3.45 -6.38 -17.20
N ARG A 703 4.23 -6.98 -18.11
CA ARG A 703 4.97 -6.24 -19.17
C ARG A 703 4.05 -5.47 -20.12
N ARG A 704 2.87 -6.01 -20.44
CA ARG A 704 1.85 -5.34 -21.27
C ARG A 704 1.22 -4.18 -20.50
N GLU A 705 0.95 -4.36 -19.20
CA GLU A 705 0.43 -3.26 -18.38
C GLU A 705 1.48 -2.17 -18.12
N ALA A 706 2.77 -2.50 -18.00
CA ALA A 706 3.84 -1.50 -18.00
C ALA A 706 3.88 -0.70 -19.31
N ARG A 707 3.84 -1.36 -20.47
CA ARG A 707 3.80 -0.66 -21.77
C ARG A 707 2.56 0.23 -21.93
N LEU A 708 1.41 -0.22 -21.45
CA LEU A 708 0.14 0.52 -21.61
C LEU A 708 -0.06 1.62 -20.56
N CYS A 709 0.40 1.45 -19.31
CA CYS A 709 0.09 2.32 -18.17
C CYS A 709 1.32 2.95 -17.50
N GLY A 710 2.50 2.86 -18.11
CA GLY A 710 3.74 3.46 -17.59
C GLY A 710 4.31 2.70 -16.38
N PRO A 711 5.26 3.31 -15.65
CA PRO A 711 5.99 2.65 -14.58
C PRO A 711 5.10 2.08 -13.49
N VAL A 712 5.56 0.99 -12.86
CA VAL A 712 4.75 0.18 -11.95
C VAL A 712 4.55 0.85 -10.59
N HIS A 713 5.44 1.74 -10.15
CA HIS A 713 5.37 2.35 -8.83
C HIS A 713 4.15 3.28 -8.63
N PHE A 714 3.65 3.93 -9.68
CA PHE A 714 2.36 4.64 -9.69
C PHE A 714 1.13 3.70 -9.59
N ARG A 715 1.35 2.39 -9.57
CA ARG A 715 0.30 1.36 -9.63
C ARG A 715 0.51 0.26 -8.57
N TRP A 716 1.42 0.50 -7.61
CA TRP A 716 1.63 -0.34 -6.43
C TRP A 716 0.56 -0.10 -5.36
N MET A 717 0.29 -1.15 -4.57
CA MET A 717 -0.52 -1.03 -3.35
C MET A 717 0.24 -0.49 -2.13
N TYR A 718 1.58 -0.42 -2.16
CA TYR A 718 2.39 0.05 -1.02
C TYR A 718 1.98 1.42 -0.45
N PRO A 719 1.70 2.48 -1.24
CA PRO A 719 1.28 3.77 -0.68
C PRO A 719 -0.08 3.67 0.02
N PHE A 720 -1.03 2.98 -0.61
CA PHE A 720 -2.37 2.75 -0.05
C PHE A 720 -2.35 1.87 1.21
N GLU A 721 -1.54 0.80 1.25
CA GLU A 721 -1.37 -0.03 2.46
C GLU A 721 -0.73 0.76 3.62
N ARG A 722 0.21 1.67 3.33
CA ARG A 722 0.78 2.57 4.35
C ARG A 722 -0.26 3.57 4.86
N TYR A 723 -1.02 4.20 3.96
CA TYR A 723 -2.05 5.17 4.36
C TYR A 723 -3.19 4.51 5.15
N MET A 724 -3.62 3.29 4.78
CA MET A 724 -4.57 2.51 5.58
C MET A 724 -4.04 2.17 6.99
N LYS A 725 -2.72 2.15 7.22
CA LYS A 725 -2.16 2.07 8.57
C LYS A 725 -2.35 3.38 9.35
N VAL A 726 -2.20 4.53 8.73
CA VAL A 726 -2.42 5.84 9.40
C VAL A 726 -3.90 6.05 9.70
N LEU A 727 -4.79 5.78 8.74
CA LEU A 727 -6.25 5.73 8.99
C LEU A 727 -6.60 4.78 10.15
N LYS A 728 -5.90 3.64 10.28
CA LYS A 728 -6.10 2.72 11.40
C LYS A 728 -5.60 3.26 12.75
N ASP A 729 -4.52 4.04 12.75
CA ASP A 729 -3.96 4.61 13.98
C ASP A 729 -4.81 5.79 14.50
N PHE A 730 -5.69 6.38 13.66
CA PHE A 730 -6.75 7.33 14.07
C PHE A 730 -7.86 6.72 14.96
N VAL A 731 -7.96 5.39 15.08
CA VAL A 731 -9.07 4.73 15.79
C VAL A 731 -8.89 4.81 17.31
N ARG A 732 -9.48 5.84 17.93
CA ARG A 732 -9.54 5.99 19.40
C ARG A 732 -10.73 5.27 20.04
N ASN A 733 -11.93 5.41 19.49
CA ASN A 733 -13.15 4.76 20.00
C ASN A 733 -13.53 3.53 19.15
N PHE A 734 -13.22 2.33 19.66
CA PHE A 734 -13.52 1.04 19.04
C PHE A 734 -15.02 0.75 18.83
N ALA A 735 -15.94 1.47 19.49
CA ALA A 735 -17.38 1.31 19.24
C ALA A 735 -17.85 2.02 17.95
N ARG A 736 -17.08 3.00 17.44
CA ARG A 736 -17.38 3.80 16.25
C ARG A 736 -16.10 4.07 15.42
N PRO A 737 -15.42 3.02 14.90
CA PRO A 737 -14.11 3.20 14.26
C PRO A 737 -14.19 4.10 13.02
N GLU A 738 -15.19 3.95 12.15
CA GLU A 738 -15.39 4.85 10.99
C GLU A 738 -15.68 6.30 11.38
N GLY A 739 -16.17 6.55 12.61
CA GLY A 739 -16.33 7.90 13.14
C GLY A 739 -14.99 8.53 13.45
N CYS A 740 -14.14 7.81 14.19
CA CYS A 740 -12.81 8.28 14.56
C CYS A 740 -11.94 8.56 13.33
N ILE A 741 -11.95 7.63 12.36
CA ILE A 741 -11.20 7.76 11.10
C ILE A 741 -11.60 9.04 10.36
N ALA A 742 -12.90 9.30 10.27
CA ALA A 742 -13.40 10.45 9.53
C ALA A 742 -13.17 11.78 10.24
N GLU A 743 -13.35 11.86 11.56
CA GLU A 743 -13.05 13.10 12.30
C GLU A 743 -11.55 13.42 12.31
N ALA A 744 -10.69 12.42 12.49
CA ALA A 744 -9.24 12.62 12.41
C ALA A 744 -8.78 13.01 10.99
N TYR A 745 -9.33 12.39 9.95
CA TYR A 745 -9.07 12.81 8.56
C TYR A 745 -9.49 14.26 8.32
N LEU A 746 -10.67 14.69 8.81
CA LEU A 746 -11.05 16.10 8.73
C LEU A 746 -10.07 17.01 9.51
N ALA A 747 -9.57 16.58 10.68
CA ALA A 747 -8.61 17.37 11.44
C ALA A 747 -7.28 17.58 10.70
N GLU A 748 -6.72 16.53 10.09
CA GLU A 748 -5.52 16.62 9.23
C GLU A 748 -5.77 17.50 8.00
N GLU A 749 -6.92 17.37 7.34
CA GLU A 749 -7.32 18.22 6.22
C GLU A 749 -7.41 19.71 6.61
N CYS A 750 -7.85 20.00 7.85
CA CYS A 750 -7.87 21.36 8.38
C CYS A 750 -6.47 21.91 8.69
N VAL A 751 -5.57 21.09 9.24
CA VAL A 751 -4.16 21.47 9.46
C VAL A 751 -3.48 21.76 8.12
N ARG A 752 -3.73 20.94 7.09
CA ARG A 752 -3.25 21.17 5.73
C ARG A 752 -3.79 22.47 5.14
N PHE A 753 -5.09 22.72 5.24
CA PHE A 753 -5.70 23.98 4.78
C PHE A 753 -5.10 25.21 5.49
N CYS A 754 -4.87 25.15 6.80
CA CYS A 754 -4.20 26.23 7.53
C CYS A 754 -2.77 26.47 7.05
N ARG A 755 -2.02 25.41 6.70
CA ARG A 755 -0.65 25.55 6.15
C ARG A 755 -0.64 26.14 4.74
N GLU A 756 -1.59 25.75 3.90
CA GLU A 756 -1.67 26.21 2.50
C GLU A 756 -2.13 27.66 2.40
N PHE A 757 -3.15 28.07 3.18
CA PHE A 757 -3.78 29.39 3.07
C PHE A 757 -3.36 30.36 4.19
N LEU A 758 -3.20 29.92 5.44
CA LEU A 758 -2.90 30.78 6.61
C LEU A 758 -1.40 30.83 6.94
N LYS A 759 -0.58 31.10 5.91
CA LYS A 759 0.90 31.10 5.97
C LYS A 759 1.52 32.13 6.96
N LYS A 760 0.73 33.05 7.55
CA LYS A 760 1.19 34.12 8.47
C LYS A 760 1.04 33.84 9.96
N THR A 761 0.10 32.98 10.36
CA THR A 761 -0.38 32.89 11.76
C THR A 761 -0.09 31.56 12.45
N THR A 762 0.48 30.57 11.75
CA THR A 762 0.48 29.17 12.24
C THR A 762 1.89 28.54 12.24
N SER A 763 2.58 28.61 13.38
CA SER A 763 3.86 27.93 13.62
C SER A 763 3.66 26.44 13.97
N VAL A 764 3.11 25.67 13.03
CA VAL A 764 2.97 24.20 13.19
C VAL A 764 4.30 23.53 12.84
N GLU A 765 5.12 23.23 13.84
CA GLU A 765 6.39 22.54 13.65
C GLU A 765 6.18 21.14 13.02
N GLU A 766 6.80 20.91 11.86
CA GLU A 766 6.84 19.58 11.25
C GLU A 766 7.93 18.71 11.89
N ASN A 767 7.63 17.42 12.08
CA ASN A 767 8.69 16.42 12.26
C ASN A 767 9.34 16.19 10.88
N PRO A 768 10.60 16.57 10.65
CA PRO A 768 11.21 16.48 9.32
C PRO A 768 11.37 15.02 8.90
N ASP A 769 11.18 14.72 7.60
CA ASP A 769 11.39 13.38 7.06
C ASP A 769 12.78 12.86 7.51
N ARG A 770 12.78 11.64 8.04
CA ARG A 770 13.94 10.83 8.42
C ARG A 770 15.08 10.83 7.39
N ASN A 771 14.78 11.10 6.11
CA ASN A 771 15.73 11.14 5.00
C ASN A 771 15.76 12.45 4.20
N ALA A 772 15.02 13.49 4.62
CA ALA A 772 15.17 14.81 4.03
C ALA A 772 16.62 15.31 4.16
N GLU A 773 17.08 16.08 3.18
CA GLU A 773 18.26 16.91 3.31
C GLU A 773 17.88 18.26 3.92
N PHE A 774 18.88 19.07 4.26
CA PHE A 774 18.69 20.45 4.66
C PHE A 774 19.65 21.32 3.85
N GLU A 775 19.14 22.29 3.10
CA GLU A 775 19.97 23.30 2.45
C GLU A 775 20.29 24.40 3.47
N SER A 776 21.40 24.23 4.17
CA SER A 776 22.00 25.32 4.94
C SER A 776 22.87 26.15 3.99
N SER A 777 22.72 27.46 4.01
CA SER A 777 23.60 28.41 3.30
C SER A 777 25.09 28.26 3.67
N SER A 778 25.41 27.57 4.77
CA SER A 778 26.79 27.29 5.20
C SER A 778 27.30 25.89 4.81
N ILE A 779 26.49 24.98 4.25
CA ILE A 779 26.90 23.59 3.96
C ILE A 779 26.61 23.24 2.50
N LEU A 780 27.65 22.83 1.78
CA LEU A 780 27.55 22.39 0.39
C LEU A 780 26.89 21.00 0.28
N LYS A 781 25.55 21.00 0.35
CA LYS A 781 24.59 19.89 0.25
C LYS A 781 24.62 18.85 1.40
N GLY A 782 23.44 18.35 1.72
CA GLY A 782 23.23 17.28 2.71
C GLY A 782 23.23 17.72 4.18
N ARG A 783 23.02 16.77 5.10
CA ARG A 783 23.05 17.02 6.56
C ARG A 783 23.74 15.91 7.37
N PRO A 784 24.42 16.23 8.47
CA PRO A 784 24.85 15.24 9.45
C PRO A 784 23.66 14.66 10.23
N ILE A 785 23.78 13.39 10.64
CA ILE A 785 22.79 12.67 11.48
C ILE A 785 23.44 12.02 12.70
N SER A 786 24.58 12.57 13.13
CA SER A 786 25.37 12.13 14.29
C SER A 786 26.00 13.34 14.97
N ALA A 787 26.38 13.21 16.24
CA ALA A 787 27.09 14.27 16.95
C ALA A 787 28.48 14.49 16.30
N ALA A 788 28.87 15.76 16.16
CA ALA A 788 30.18 16.11 15.61
C ALA A 788 31.29 15.74 16.59
N THR A 789 32.33 15.06 16.09
CA THR A 789 33.59 14.84 16.81
C THR A 789 34.65 15.76 16.21
N SER A 790 35.45 16.46 17.01
CA SER A 790 36.54 17.28 16.46
C SER A 790 37.69 16.38 15.99
N CYS A 791 38.22 16.66 14.80
CA CYS A 791 39.45 16.06 14.29
C CYS A 791 40.41 17.13 13.78
N VAL A 792 41.68 16.77 13.65
CA VAL A 792 42.73 17.63 13.09
C VAL A 792 43.27 16.98 11.81
N LEU A 793 43.28 17.74 10.72
CA LEU A 793 43.85 17.34 9.44
C LEU A 793 45.38 17.46 9.49
N SER A 794 46.10 16.47 8.96
CA SER A 794 47.57 16.54 8.94
C SER A 794 48.08 17.38 7.77
N GLU A 795 49.33 17.85 7.84
CA GLU A 795 49.99 18.57 6.75
C GLU A 795 50.00 17.78 5.43
N LYS A 796 49.97 16.44 5.50
CA LYS A 796 49.88 15.55 4.32
C LYS A 796 48.50 15.54 3.68
N ASP A 797 47.44 15.71 4.48
CA ASP A 797 46.06 15.77 4.00
C ASP A 797 45.75 17.15 3.39
N LEU A 798 46.33 18.21 3.97
CA LEU A 798 46.05 19.60 3.61
C LEU A 798 46.71 20.07 2.28
N LYS A 799 47.75 19.38 1.78
CA LYS A 799 48.46 19.65 0.50
C LYS A 799 48.55 21.15 0.14
N ILE A 800 49.10 21.96 1.07
CA ILE A 800 49.06 23.44 1.07
C ILE A 800 49.57 24.08 -0.24
N GLN A 801 50.41 23.36 -1.00
CA GLN A 801 50.87 23.75 -2.35
C GLN A 801 49.73 24.13 -3.31
N PHE A 802 48.58 23.43 -3.30
CA PHE A 802 47.48 23.77 -4.21
C PHE A 802 46.79 25.10 -3.83
N ALA A 803 46.52 25.32 -2.53
CA ALA A 803 45.97 26.59 -2.07
C ALA A 803 46.95 27.75 -2.33
N THR A 804 48.25 27.53 -2.10
CA THR A 804 49.31 28.51 -2.40
C THR A 804 49.32 28.89 -3.88
N TRP A 805 49.34 27.91 -4.78
CA TRP A 805 49.28 28.14 -6.23
C TRP A 805 47.98 28.84 -6.64
N LEU A 806 46.82 28.41 -6.12
CA LEU A 806 45.53 29.03 -6.47
C LEU A 806 45.49 30.50 -6.00
N LYS A 807 46.11 30.82 -4.87
CA LYS A 807 46.25 32.19 -4.33
C LYS A 807 47.21 33.07 -5.14
N GLU A 808 48.16 32.49 -5.87
CA GLU A 808 48.97 33.20 -6.87
C GLU A 808 48.16 33.53 -8.14
N GLN A 809 47.12 32.75 -8.46
CA GLN A 809 46.23 32.99 -9.61
C GLN A 809 45.00 33.86 -9.26
N VAL A 810 44.49 33.77 -8.03
CA VAL A 810 43.23 34.40 -7.59
C VAL A 810 43.53 35.48 -6.53
N SER A 811 43.66 36.72 -6.98
CA SER A 811 43.81 37.84 -6.04
C SER A 811 42.53 38.06 -5.23
N VAL A 812 42.69 38.21 -3.92
CA VAL A 812 41.62 38.43 -2.95
C VAL A 812 40.89 39.77 -3.20
N THR A 813 41.61 40.76 -3.76
CA THR A 813 41.06 42.07 -4.14
C THR A 813 40.41 42.06 -5.52
N SER A 814 40.26 40.91 -6.17
CA SER A 814 39.57 40.81 -7.46
C SER A 814 38.06 40.83 -7.28
N GLU A 815 37.40 41.81 -7.87
CA GLU A 815 35.93 41.86 -8.00
C GLU A 815 35.41 40.89 -9.09
N ILE A 816 36.32 40.28 -9.88
CA ILE A 816 36.01 39.41 -11.02
C ILE A 816 35.83 37.94 -10.59
N HIS A 817 36.29 37.56 -9.40
CA HIS A 817 36.24 36.18 -8.91
C HIS A 817 35.19 36.01 -7.82
N ASP A 818 34.47 34.89 -7.88
CA ASP A 818 33.52 34.48 -6.84
C ASP A 818 34.20 34.35 -5.46
N GLU A 819 33.48 34.74 -4.41
CA GLU A 819 33.93 34.63 -3.02
C GLU A 819 34.28 33.18 -2.67
N THR A 820 33.50 32.19 -3.12
CA THR A 820 33.80 30.77 -2.88
C THR A 820 35.22 30.41 -3.34
N LEU A 821 35.62 30.92 -4.52
CA LEU A 821 36.95 30.67 -5.09
C LEU A 821 38.07 31.33 -4.26
N LYS A 822 37.83 32.55 -3.74
CA LYS A 822 38.77 33.24 -2.84
C LYS A 822 38.97 32.47 -1.53
N TRP A 823 37.90 31.94 -0.94
CA TRP A 823 37.99 31.14 0.29
C TRP A 823 38.69 29.79 0.05
N VAL A 824 38.50 29.14 -1.10
CA VAL A 824 39.30 27.95 -1.47
C VAL A 824 40.79 28.30 -1.63
N ALA A 825 41.13 29.45 -2.20
CA ALA A 825 42.52 29.92 -2.35
C ALA A 825 43.21 30.21 -0.99
N TYR A 826 42.48 30.54 0.07
CA TYR A 826 43.04 30.62 1.42
C TYR A 826 43.34 29.26 2.06
N GLY A 827 42.74 28.18 1.55
CA GLY A 827 42.85 26.84 2.09
C GLY A 827 41.97 26.62 3.34
N PRO A 828 41.71 25.35 3.70
CA PRO A 828 40.86 25.01 4.84
C PRO A 828 41.59 25.12 6.17
N ARG A 829 40.82 25.23 7.25
CA ARG A 829 41.35 25.16 8.62
C ARG A 829 41.81 23.75 8.96
N ALA A 830 42.90 23.65 9.73
CA ALA A 830 43.40 22.37 10.22
C ALA A 830 42.42 21.64 11.16
N SER A 831 41.50 22.37 11.81
CA SER A 831 40.41 21.81 12.63
C SER A 831 39.20 21.47 11.76
N ALA A 832 38.80 20.20 11.73
CA ALA A 832 37.63 19.70 11.00
C ALA A 832 36.62 18.99 11.92
N ARG A 833 35.44 18.64 11.38
CA ARG A 833 34.38 17.93 12.11
C ARG A 833 34.15 16.54 11.49
N ALA A 834 34.44 15.50 12.24
CA ALA A 834 34.16 14.12 11.89
C ALA A 834 32.74 13.70 12.31
N PHE A 835 32.10 12.86 11.50
CA PHE A 835 30.76 12.33 11.71
C PHE A 835 30.68 10.82 11.44
N SER A 836 29.73 10.14 12.08
CA SER A 836 29.49 8.70 11.91
C SER A 836 28.25 8.40 11.04
N GLY A 837 27.60 9.44 10.53
CA GLY A 837 26.49 9.34 9.58
C GLY A 837 26.10 10.69 8.98
N TYR A 838 25.75 10.68 7.70
CA TYR A 838 25.39 11.85 6.89
C TYR A 838 24.31 11.46 5.87
N ILE A 839 23.52 12.44 5.41
CA ILE A 839 22.51 12.27 4.35
C ILE A 839 22.87 13.20 3.21
N ILE A 840 23.01 12.66 1.99
CA ILE A 840 23.25 13.42 0.75
C ILE A 840 22.77 12.59 -0.46
N ASN A 841 22.37 13.25 -1.55
CA ASN A 841 21.73 12.66 -2.73
C ASN A 841 20.48 11.80 -2.36
N GLY A 842 19.75 12.18 -1.30
CA GLY A 842 18.65 11.41 -0.72
C GLY A 842 19.04 10.07 -0.06
N LEU A 843 20.35 9.77 0.00
CA LEU A 843 20.91 8.53 0.53
C LEU A 843 21.46 8.76 1.93
N ARG A 844 21.22 7.80 2.84
CA ARG A 844 21.79 7.77 4.18
C ARG A 844 23.10 7.00 4.15
N PHE A 845 24.21 7.65 4.48
CA PHE A 845 25.52 7.04 4.62
C PHE A 845 25.90 6.90 6.10
N HIS A 846 26.60 5.81 6.44
CA HIS A 846 27.15 5.56 7.78
C HIS A 846 28.57 5.02 7.67
N THR A 847 29.42 5.35 8.63
CA THR A 847 30.76 4.77 8.74
C THR A 847 30.67 3.28 9.04
N ILE A 848 31.63 2.48 8.58
CA ILE A 848 31.64 1.02 8.77
C ILE A 848 31.54 0.57 10.25
N SER A 849 31.87 1.45 11.19
CA SER A 849 31.71 1.30 12.65
C SER A 849 30.26 1.37 13.16
N VAL A 850 29.32 1.84 12.34
CA VAL A 850 27.90 2.04 12.69
C VAL A 850 26.98 1.02 11.98
N ASP A 851 27.48 0.30 10.97
CA ASP A 851 26.75 -0.80 10.32
C ASP A 851 26.37 -1.88 11.37
N ARG A 852 25.07 -2.14 11.52
CA ARG A 852 24.50 -3.05 12.54
C ARG A 852 23.47 -4.01 11.94
N GLN A 853 22.25 -3.50 11.73
CA GLN A 853 21.15 -4.23 11.07
C GLN A 853 20.96 -3.79 9.61
N THR A 854 21.60 -2.69 9.22
CA THR A 854 21.71 -2.20 7.84
C THR A 854 23.18 -2.03 7.50
N GLN A 855 23.49 -1.98 6.20
CA GLN A 855 24.81 -1.64 5.66
C GLN A 855 24.69 -0.36 4.84
N ASN A 856 25.20 0.75 5.36
CA ASN A 856 25.14 2.07 4.76
C ASN A 856 26.55 2.67 4.50
N SER A 857 27.61 1.85 4.61
CA SER A 857 29.00 2.22 4.36
C SER A 857 29.52 1.95 2.94
N GLY A 858 28.81 1.20 2.10
CA GLY A 858 29.29 0.84 0.77
C GLY A 858 29.10 1.94 -0.26
N VAL A 859 30.16 2.23 -1.03
CA VAL A 859 30.23 3.34 -2.00
C VAL A 859 30.94 2.85 -3.27
N PRO A 860 30.37 3.03 -4.47
CA PRO A 860 31.12 3.00 -5.72
C PRO A 860 31.51 4.43 -6.15
N TYR A 861 32.51 4.54 -7.01
CA TYR A 861 32.91 5.78 -7.67
C TYR A 861 33.29 5.44 -9.12
N GLU A 862 32.74 6.18 -10.08
CA GLU A 862 32.96 5.94 -11.50
C GLU A 862 33.87 7.04 -12.06
N ALA A 863 35.00 6.65 -12.66
CA ALA A 863 36.01 7.57 -13.13
C ALA A 863 36.50 7.23 -14.53
N THR A 864 36.52 8.23 -15.41
CA THR A 864 37.09 8.15 -16.74
C THR A 864 38.61 8.01 -16.66
N THR A 865 39.17 6.92 -17.21
CA THR A 865 40.61 6.64 -17.16
C THR A 865 41.10 6.00 -18.45
N MET A 866 42.41 6.13 -18.72
CA MET A 866 43.07 5.27 -19.70
C MET A 866 43.13 3.84 -19.16
N CYS A 867 42.78 2.86 -19.99
CA CYS A 867 42.90 1.43 -19.69
C CYS A 867 43.14 0.61 -20.97
N CYS A 868 43.58 -0.64 -20.82
CA CYS A 868 43.82 -1.57 -21.92
C CYS A 868 42.79 -2.70 -21.89
N SER A 869 42.26 -3.11 -23.05
CA SER A 869 41.17 -4.09 -23.17
C SER A 869 41.49 -5.48 -22.58
N SER A 870 42.78 -5.80 -22.44
CA SER A 870 43.26 -6.94 -21.68
C SER A 870 44.72 -6.74 -21.24
N ALA A 871 45.23 -7.59 -20.35
CA ALA A 871 46.65 -7.64 -19.99
C ALA A 871 47.60 -8.08 -21.14
N LYS A 872 47.08 -8.35 -22.35
CA LYS A 872 47.84 -8.62 -23.58
C LYS A 872 47.68 -7.52 -24.63
N ASP A 873 46.85 -6.52 -24.37
CA ASP A 873 46.56 -5.42 -25.27
C ASP A 873 47.41 -4.22 -24.89
N THR A 874 48.06 -3.59 -25.86
CA THR A 874 48.87 -2.36 -25.67
C THR A 874 48.16 -1.12 -26.18
N SER A 875 46.97 -1.25 -26.78
CA SER A 875 46.13 -0.11 -27.09
C SER A 875 45.50 0.44 -25.81
N GLN A 876 45.72 1.73 -25.57
CA GLN A 876 45.11 2.45 -24.45
C GLN A 876 43.84 3.14 -24.96
N MET A 877 42.69 2.77 -24.41
CA MET A 877 41.41 3.44 -24.64
C MET A 877 40.99 4.22 -23.40
N VAL A 878 40.13 5.22 -23.58
CA VAL A 878 39.46 5.91 -22.49
C VAL A 878 38.17 5.15 -22.17
N ASP A 879 37.99 4.70 -20.94
CA ASP A 879 36.78 4.00 -20.47
C ASP A 879 36.37 4.47 -19.06
N LEU A 880 35.14 4.15 -18.66
CA LEU A 880 34.55 4.50 -17.36
C LEU A 880 34.75 3.36 -16.36
N VAL A 881 35.81 3.43 -15.56
CA VAL A 881 36.14 2.39 -14.59
C VAL A 881 35.38 2.62 -13.27
N SER A 882 34.69 1.58 -12.80
CA SER A 882 33.99 1.56 -11.51
C SER A 882 34.90 1.09 -10.36
N TYR A 883 35.18 1.99 -9.43
CA TYR A 883 35.85 1.77 -8.15
C TYR A 883 34.80 1.36 -7.12
N TYR A 884 35.09 0.41 -6.24
CA TYR A 884 34.15 -0.08 -5.21
C TYR A 884 34.85 -0.11 -3.85
N GLY A 885 34.24 0.44 -2.80
CA GLY A 885 34.85 0.55 -1.48
C GLY A 885 33.86 0.72 -0.31
N ARG A 886 34.42 0.86 0.89
CA ARG A 886 33.64 1.13 2.12
C ARG A 886 34.13 2.37 2.86
N MET A 887 33.19 3.22 3.24
CA MET A 887 33.42 4.46 3.96
C MET A 887 33.77 4.21 5.45
N VAL A 888 34.86 4.82 5.90
CA VAL A 888 35.38 4.69 7.27
C VAL A 888 35.13 5.96 8.09
N GLU A 889 35.25 7.13 7.47
CA GLU A 889 35.05 8.43 8.10
C GLU A 889 34.29 9.38 7.17
N ILE A 890 33.53 10.29 7.77
CA ILE A 890 32.90 11.44 7.12
C ILE A 890 33.51 12.69 7.75
N ILE A 891 34.04 13.60 6.95
CA ILE A 891 34.73 14.81 7.43
C ILE A 891 34.08 16.04 6.77
N LEU A 892 33.64 17.00 7.58
CA LEU A 892 33.33 18.35 7.11
C LEU A 892 34.57 19.23 7.31
N ILE A 893 35.11 19.69 6.20
CA ILE A 893 36.25 20.60 6.11
C ILE A 893 35.74 22.05 6.20
N ASP A 894 36.35 22.85 7.08
CA ASP A 894 35.93 24.23 7.40
C ASP A 894 36.73 25.26 6.60
N TYR A 895 36.04 26.06 5.77
CA TYR A 895 36.60 27.20 5.00
C TYR A 895 36.15 28.57 5.55
N ASN A 896 35.74 28.63 6.83
CA ASN A 896 35.14 29.77 7.54
C ASN A 896 33.72 30.14 7.08
N THR A 897 33.51 30.33 5.78
CA THR A 897 32.20 30.74 5.21
C THR A 897 31.30 29.56 4.88
N PHE A 898 31.87 28.43 4.48
CA PHE A 898 31.15 27.19 4.17
C PHE A 898 31.93 25.93 4.59
N TYR A 899 31.22 24.80 4.63
CA TYR A 899 31.80 23.47 4.86
C TYR A 899 31.74 22.59 3.60
N ILE A 900 32.83 21.87 3.30
CA ILE A 900 32.86 20.81 2.27
C ILE A 900 32.77 19.44 2.95
N PRO A 901 31.72 18.63 2.68
CA PRO A 901 31.64 17.24 3.13
C PRO A 901 32.45 16.29 2.24
N VAL A 902 33.39 15.55 2.84
CA VAL A 902 34.29 14.60 2.20
C VAL A 902 34.19 13.23 2.88
N PHE A 903 34.14 12.15 2.10
CA PHE A 903 34.08 10.77 2.59
C PHE A 903 35.43 10.08 2.42
N ARG A 904 35.94 9.43 3.48
CA ARG A 904 37.17 8.61 3.44
C ARG A 904 36.82 7.14 3.25
N CYS A 905 37.27 6.55 2.15
CA CYS A 905 36.92 5.20 1.69
C CYS A 905 38.12 4.26 1.63
N LEU A 906 37.88 2.98 1.96
CA LEU A 906 38.77 1.85 1.69
C LEU A 906 38.34 1.19 0.38
N TRP A 907 39.11 1.39 -0.68
CA TRP A 907 38.86 0.87 -2.02
C TRP A 907 39.35 -0.58 -2.20
N GLY A 908 38.58 -1.39 -2.94
CA GLY A 908 39.01 -2.70 -3.44
C GLY A 908 40.08 -2.58 -4.54
N ASN A 909 40.79 -3.67 -4.80
CA ASN A 909 41.86 -3.70 -5.81
C ASN A 909 41.27 -3.93 -7.21
N ILE A 910 41.47 -3.01 -8.16
CA ILE A 910 40.85 -3.10 -9.49
C ILE A 910 41.47 -4.22 -10.35
N ALA A 911 42.80 -4.31 -10.39
CA ALA A 911 43.53 -5.16 -11.34
C ALA A 911 43.29 -6.68 -11.19
N ASN A 912 42.88 -7.14 -10.00
CA ASN A 912 42.61 -8.56 -9.71
C ASN A 912 41.46 -8.77 -8.68
N GLY A 913 40.67 -7.74 -8.40
CA GLY A 913 39.68 -7.74 -7.31
C GLY A 913 38.29 -7.25 -7.72
N VAL A 914 38.02 -7.07 -9.02
CA VAL A 914 36.65 -6.95 -9.55
C VAL A 914 36.51 -7.95 -10.71
N LYS A 915 35.39 -8.68 -10.76
CA LYS A 915 35.02 -9.55 -11.89
C LYS A 915 33.50 -9.64 -12.04
N VAL A 916 33.02 -9.98 -13.25
CA VAL A 916 31.61 -10.29 -13.49
C VAL A 916 31.44 -11.80 -13.66
N GLU A 917 30.50 -12.40 -12.95
CA GLU A 917 30.22 -13.85 -12.98
C GLU A 917 28.70 -14.09 -12.83
N ASP A 918 28.12 -14.97 -13.66
CA ASP A 918 26.66 -15.25 -13.71
C ASP A 918 25.76 -13.99 -13.86
N GLY A 919 26.31 -12.88 -14.35
CA GLY A 919 25.62 -11.59 -14.40
C GLY A 919 25.56 -10.87 -13.05
N PHE A 920 26.62 -10.98 -12.24
CA PHE A 920 26.82 -10.22 -11.00
C PHE A 920 28.25 -9.68 -10.91
N THR A 921 28.40 -8.45 -10.44
CA THR A 921 29.72 -7.86 -10.13
C THR A 921 30.20 -8.32 -8.76
N LEU A 922 31.30 -9.08 -8.73
CA LEU A 922 31.98 -9.57 -7.54
C LEU A 922 33.21 -8.70 -7.25
N VAL A 923 33.31 -8.19 -6.02
CA VAL A 923 34.39 -7.32 -5.53
C VAL A 923 35.13 -8.00 -4.38
N ASN A 924 36.46 -7.98 -4.42
CA ASN A 924 37.35 -8.48 -3.38
C ASN A 924 37.76 -7.34 -2.44
N LEU A 925 37.29 -7.40 -1.18
CA LEU A 925 37.47 -6.34 -0.19
C LEU A 925 38.52 -6.70 0.88
N ASN A 926 39.48 -7.58 0.55
CA ASN A 926 40.56 -7.94 1.48
C ASN A 926 41.55 -6.77 1.67
N GLN A 927 41.71 -6.33 2.92
CA GLN A 927 42.50 -5.15 3.32
C GLN A 927 44.00 -5.28 2.99
N SER A 928 44.52 -6.49 2.79
CA SER A 928 45.95 -6.77 2.51
C SER A 928 46.48 -6.27 1.15
N LYS A 929 45.65 -5.62 0.32
CA LYS A 929 46.03 -5.14 -1.03
C LYS A 929 45.64 -3.68 -1.29
N MET A 930 46.06 -2.77 -0.40
CA MET A 930 45.78 -1.32 -0.47
C MET A 930 46.47 -0.61 -1.65
N ALA A 931 45.96 -0.79 -2.87
CA ALA A 931 46.48 -0.13 -4.07
C ALA A 931 46.31 1.40 -4.06
N PHE A 932 45.24 1.90 -3.43
CA PHE A 932 44.83 3.31 -3.47
C PHE A 932 45.16 4.08 -2.18
N ALA A 933 46.26 3.73 -1.51
CA ALA A 933 46.65 4.32 -0.22
C ALA A 933 47.01 5.83 -0.27
N ARG A 934 46.99 6.47 -1.45
CA ARG A 934 47.20 7.91 -1.64
C ARG A 934 45.91 8.68 -1.97
N ASP A 935 44.87 7.99 -2.44
CA ASP A 935 43.65 8.57 -3.01
C ASP A 935 42.42 7.94 -2.35
N THR A 936 42.30 8.15 -1.04
CA THR A 936 41.29 7.55 -0.18
C THR A 936 40.03 8.41 0.01
N TYR A 937 39.90 9.53 -0.71
CA TYR A 937 38.86 10.53 -0.46
C TYR A 937 38.02 10.82 -1.71
N ILE A 938 36.71 11.04 -1.52
CA ILE A 938 35.80 11.58 -2.54
C ILE A 938 34.94 12.70 -1.95
N LEU A 939 34.41 13.58 -2.79
CA LEU A 939 33.38 14.53 -2.35
C LEU A 939 32.09 13.76 -2.04
N ALA A 940 31.38 14.15 -0.97
CA ALA A 940 30.14 13.48 -0.59
C ALA A 940 29.04 13.60 -1.66
N SER A 941 29.08 14.65 -2.49
CA SER A 941 28.20 14.83 -3.65
C SER A 941 28.41 13.80 -4.77
N GLN A 942 29.61 13.21 -4.87
CA GLN A 942 29.95 12.16 -5.84
C GLN A 942 29.60 10.75 -5.33
N ALA A 943 29.14 10.62 -4.08
CA ALA A 943 28.90 9.32 -3.46
C ALA A 943 27.57 8.71 -3.90
N LYS A 944 27.65 7.63 -4.68
CA LYS A 944 26.57 6.66 -4.89
C LYS A 944 26.58 5.62 -3.75
N GLN A 945 25.54 4.79 -3.61
CA GLN A 945 25.47 3.77 -2.53
C GLN A 945 25.35 2.34 -3.04
N VAL A 946 26.19 1.45 -2.49
CA VAL A 946 26.14 0.00 -2.69
C VAL A 946 26.14 -0.75 -1.36
N PHE A 947 25.77 -2.02 -1.40
CA PHE A 947 25.93 -2.98 -0.31
C PHE A 947 26.52 -4.29 -0.84
N TYR A 948 27.08 -5.09 0.06
CA TYR A 948 28.02 -6.16 -0.24
C TYR A 948 27.58 -7.49 0.40
N SER A 949 26.96 -8.37 -0.38
CA SER A 949 26.64 -9.73 0.07
C SER A 949 27.81 -10.67 -0.17
N ARG A 950 28.29 -11.34 0.88
CA ARG A 950 29.45 -12.25 0.78
C ARG A 950 29.09 -13.53 0.00
N VAL A 951 30.01 -14.05 -0.81
CA VAL A 951 29.77 -15.23 -1.68
C VAL A 951 29.64 -16.52 -0.87
N ASP A 952 30.62 -16.82 -0.01
CA ASP A 952 30.64 -17.90 1.00
C ASP A 952 31.28 -17.37 2.31
N GLU A 953 31.42 -18.19 3.36
CA GLU A 953 31.97 -17.71 4.65
C GLU A 953 33.51 -17.73 4.74
N SER A 954 34.17 -18.41 3.80
CA SER A 954 35.63 -18.45 3.68
C SER A 954 36.18 -17.38 2.73
N SER A 955 35.42 -17.00 1.72
CA SER A 955 35.87 -16.16 0.60
C SER A 955 35.96 -14.67 0.95
N THR A 956 36.89 -13.99 0.28
CA THR A 956 37.10 -12.55 0.34
C THR A 956 36.25 -11.77 -0.67
N TRP A 957 35.45 -12.48 -1.48
CA TRP A 957 34.62 -11.89 -2.52
C TRP A 957 33.20 -11.59 -2.02
N TYR A 958 32.68 -10.45 -2.46
CA TYR A 958 31.34 -9.95 -2.18
C TYR A 958 30.65 -9.57 -3.49
N VAL A 959 29.41 -10.00 -3.68
CA VAL A 959 28.53 -9.45 -4.71
C VAL A 959 28.20 -8.01 -4.33
N ALA A 960 28.59 -7.06 -5.17
CA ALA A 960 28.17 -5.66 -5.06
C ALA A 960 26.74 -5.51 -5.60
N MET A 961 25.91 -4.76 -4.89
CA MET A 961 24.55 -4.44 -5.30
C MET A 961 24.25 -2.97 -5.05
N ARG A 962 23.75 -2.27 -6.07
CA ARG A 962 23.21 -0.90 -5.94
C ARG A 962 21.81 -0.97 -5.31
N GLY A 963 21.53 -0.06 -4.37
CA GLY A 963 20.16 0.17 -3.89
C GLY A 963 19.44 1.18 -4.79
N PRO A 964 18.10 1.12 -4.91
CA PRO A 964 17.37 2.20 -5.57
C PRO A 964 17.51 3.51 -4.78
N THR A 965 17.72 4.62 -5.48
CA THR A 965 17.72 5.97 -4.90
C THR A 965 16.34 6.34 -4.36
N ARG A 966 16.26 7.42 -3.56
CA ARG A 966 15.03 7.81 -2.84
C ARG A 966 14.31 9.03 -3.45
N ARG A 967 15.03 10.06 -3.90
CA ARG A 967 14.49 11.20 -4.67
C ARG A 967 14.34 10.88 -6.16
N TYR A 968 13.67 11.74 -6.92
CA TYR A 968 13.78 11.85 -8.38
C TYR A 968 14.58 13.11 -8.71
N THR A 969 15.91 12.99 -8.82
CA THR A 969 16.71 14.00 -9.52
C THR A 969 16.56 13.77 -11.03
N GLU A 970 16.78 14.81 -11.84
CA GLU A 970 16.84 14.63 -13.29
C GLU A 970 18.11 13.84 -13.69
N GLU A 971 19.18 13.96 -12.92
CA GLU A 971 20.45 13.23 -13.05
C GLU A 971 20.29 11.71 -12.80
N ASP A 972 19.40 11.28 -11.89
CA ASP A 972 19.09 9.85 -11.64
C ASP A 972 18.47 9.14 -12.87
N CYS A 973 18.06 9.87 -13.90
CA CYS A 973 17.46 9.30 -15.12
C CYS A 973 18.44 8.57 -16.03
N GLU A 974 19.76 8.67 -15.80
CA GLU A 974 20.79 7.98 -16.59
C GLU A 974 21.35 6.73 -15.90
N ASP A 975 21.30 6.67 -14.56
CA ASP A 975 21.94 5.63 -13.73
C ASP A 975 21.22 4.26 -13.75
N GLY A 976 20.45 3.99 -14.81
CA GLY A 976 19.78 2.72 -15.09
C GLY A 976 20.69 1.61 -15.66
N HIS A 977 22.01 1.83 -15.70
CA HIS A 977 22.99 0.86 -16.19
C HIS A 977 23.23 -0.28 -15.19
N ALA A 978 23.54 -1.47 -15.70
CA ALA A 978 23.30 -2.73 -15.00
C ALA A 978 24.59 -3.47 -14.59
N ASP A 979 24.70 -3.79 -13.29
CA ASP A 979 25.58 -4.85 -12.77
C ASP A 979 25.11 -6.29 -13.15
N VAL A 980 24.08 -6.41 -14.01
CA VAL A 980 23.61 -7.65 -14.64
C VAL A 980 23.65 -7.49 -16.15
N GLY A 981 24.68 -8.01 -16.80
CA GLY A 981 24.70 -8.18 -18.26
C GLY A 981 23.60 -9.16 -18.72
N PRO A 982 23.22 -9.14 -20.01
CA PRO A 982 22.14 -9.99 -20.52
C PRO A 982 22.41 -11.48 -20.23
N LEU A 983 21.58 -12.07 -19.37
CA LEU A 983 21.63 -13.49 -19.06
C LEU A 983 21.43 -14.29 -20.36
N PRO A 984 22.19 -15.37 -20.61
CA PRO A 984 22.24 -16.01 -21.91
C PRO A 984 20.84 -16.41 -22.40
N ALA A 985 20.41 -15.77 -23.49
CA ALA A 985 19.07 -15.93 -24.05
C ALA A 985 18.79 -17.40 -24.42
N VAL A 986 19.81 -18.06 -25.00
CA VAL A 986 19.79 -19.48 -25.35
C VAL A 986 20.90 -20.20 -24.59
N LEU A 987 20.53 -20.85 -23.48
CA LEU A 987 21.21 -22.07 -23.06
C LEU A 987 20.42 -23.26 -23.61
N ALA A 988 21.01 -23.97 -24.56
CA ALA A 988 20.58 -25.30 -24.96
C ALA A 988 20.91 -26.28 -23.83
N MET A 989 20.15 -26.21 -22.73
CA MET A 989 20.17 -27.24 -21.70
C MET A 989 19.62 -28.53 -22.31
N ASP A 990 20.53 -29.41 -22.71
CA ASP A 990 20.21 -30.73 -23.25
C ASP A 990 19.74 -31.69 -22.15
N ALA A 991 19.48 -32.95 -22.51
CA ALA A 991 18.95 -33.91 -21.55
C ALA A 991 19.96 -34.23 -20.43
N ASP A 992 21.25 -34.29 -20.78
CA ASP A 992 22.32 -34.75 -19.90
C ASP A 992 22.68 -33.73 -18.80
N ASP A 993 22.48 -32.43 -19.05
CA ASP A 993 22.59 -31.32 -18.08
C ASP A 993 21.68 -31.48 -16.84
N LEU A 994 20.65 -32.34 -16.92
CA LEU A 994 19.76 -32.68 -15.81
C LEU A 994 20.03 -34.08 -15.23
N VAL A 995 20.87 -34.88 -15.89
CA VAL A 995 21.19 -36.26 -15.50
C VAL A 995 22.50 -36.34 -14.72
N ASP A 996 23.53 -35.59 -15.11
CA ASP A 996 24.86 -35.79 -14.50
C ASP A 996 24.93 -35.30 -13.04
N ASP A 997 24.34 -34.13 -12.74
CA ASP A 997 24.18 -33.63 -11.36
C ASP A 997 23.39 -34.59 -10.44
N SER A 998 22.53 -35.46 -11.01
CA SER A 998 21.75 -36.42 -10.21
C SER A 998 22.62 -37.53 -9.57
N ARG A 999 23.82 -37.78 -10.11
CA ARG A 999 24.77 -38.77 -9.57
C ARG A 999 25.47 -38.25 -8.32
N ASN A 1000 25.78 -36.95 -8.29
CA ASN A 1000 26.44 -36.31 -7.15
C ASN A 1000 25.57 -36.32 -5.87
N ALA A 1001 24.26 -36.48 -6.01
CA ALA A 1001 23.32 -36.60 -4.90
C ALA A 1001 23.24 -38.01 -4.26
N GLN A 1002 24.00 -39.01 -4.75
CA GLN A 1002 24.04 -40.36 -4.15
C GLN A 1002 25.17 -40.58 -3.13
N ALA A 1003 26.13 -39.65 -3.03
CA ALA A 1003 27.34 -39.79 -2.22
C ALA A 1003 27.25 -39.12 -0.83
N ASP A 1004 26.13 -39.29 -0.13
CA ASP A 1004 25.94 -38.87 1.27
C ASP A 1004 24.68 -39.58 1.84
N CYS A 1005 24.85 -40.77 2.44
CA CYS A 1005 23.77 -41.64 2.93
C CYS A 1005 24.12 -42.22 4.30
#